data_AF-A0AAQ4EKL6-F1
#
_entry.id   AF-A0AAQ4EKL6-F1
#
_cell.length_a   1.000
_cell.length_b   1.000
_cell.length_c   1.000
_cell.angle_alpha   90.00
_cell.angle_beta   90.00
_cell.angle_gamma   90.00
#
_symmetry.space_group_name_H-M   'P 1'
#
loop_
_entity.id
_entity.type
_entity.pdbx_description
1 polymer ?
#
loop_
_entity_poly.entity_id
_entity_poly.type
_entity_poly.pdbx_seq_one_letter_code
_entity_poly.pdbx_strand_id
1 'polypeptide(L)'
;MYAVDEKRNSAMTIRDWMGRFEGIHNVAKRMARMGQCFSSTEQAVRVLPNEVLDVPDIVGGAHPVSGKPYVFSDGVGMMSVPLAEEVYKVMKLKDRPSAIQIRYAGAKGMLCVNPELPDCKLLCLRPSMRKFPCTSSEYLEVIKISAPRSVTLNRPLITILEQLGVTTDTFLRLQQEMILEFTDALVQESTAIEVLSAWSKLPLPYQDLSSAGFQLTLDPFFRSLLLAVYRNAVAGLRYKTRIALPVDRARNMLGVVDTTEKLQYGQVFVQCTEMRCANIEYSTPPERKVITGTVLVTKCPCLHPGDVRKFIAVDVPELHHVVDCIVFPGQGRRPHPDEMAGSDLDGDEYIVIWEPCLFFPGNNQTPMTFSDRNPDPENKEITIEDMIQFLCNYIKNDSIGILSNAHLAWADQEREGIYSRRCLALAEKISVCLDFAKNGRTAFLRRDERPPLYPDFMEKGSHKITYRSDRALGVLYRTCRSLEAAVGRLGHRHVDPGRCHALVVPGWEEYRDSALRALNEYNASLRRILIQYGIASEGEVMACMVNTFDAYHSAQSDKLNMEDLVEKMTKFLTENTREVFFRELLEELEGHSIDDESERRARKHRKASAWYMVTYDPEGQDTLFSFPWCIADVLVEVLRSSDPQDRVWYPNILHWKVNLFAQNNDGLAEVDDVPGLVGETFKSAYCIIKKWLADETLLGQQEASALTKPGLCSDCLLTVFKEFLENHELSSLSSPKGKVMMRKRHRVLLPVAVAKAEQTALDNKCRGQQGPAAQPAGVSQVNGCIKESEDQPSESEPDLASTAQQNGHGDSDSYRHINGSESCAAYECLNAKEAPCVGTLVVSFLRWCLKQHKLPRKACPAGACAGGGYSGQTHRLPMVTLKAYSSLAVSLDPCHLSLPCDPAYHEPHQDIIERDPVRIQIANPAMHKKLKDNLDEVRQLLMRWSGVQDVQIQRQDESEDSYIVVTSTGRDWQIWFLEELLLQRWLPQAIDCRDVLRFLKENKQSVPLWGSKNLTSSSAARQTY
;
A
#
# COMPACT_ATOMS: atom_id res chain seq x y z
N MET A 1 33.73 -23.11 -22.40
CA MET A 1 32.94 -24.16 -23.07
C MET A 1 31.73 -23.49 -23.73
N TYR A 2 31.84 -23.16 -25.02
CA TYR A 2 30.76 -22.61 -25.84
C TYR A 2 30.98 -23.12 -27.27
N ALA A 3 29.90 -23.44 -27.98
CA ALA A 3 29.98 -23.73 -29.41
C ALA A 3 30.33 -22.44 -30.19
N VAL A 4 30.94 -22.62 -31.36
CA VAL A 4 31.08 -21.56 -32.36
C VAL A 4 29.77 -21.49 -33.14
N ASP A 5 29.20 -20.30 -33.33
CA ASP A 5 27.92 -20.14 -34.05
C ASP A 5 28.09 -20.27 -35.58
N GLU A 6 26.97 -20.29 -36.30
CA GLU A 6 26.95 -20.38 -37.77
C GLU A 6 27.67 -19.20 -38.47
N LYS A 7 27.81 -18.06 -37.79
CA LYS A 7 28.52 -16.86 -38.24
C LYS A 7 29.98 -16.83 -37.80
N ARG A 8 30.47 -17.91 -37.17
CA ARG A 8 31.81 -18.07 -36.58
C ARG A 8 32.11 -17.21 -35.35
N ASN A 9 31.09 -16.68 -34.69
CA ASN A 9 31.27 -16.04 -33.39
C ASN A 9 31.71 -17.05 -32.33
N SER A 10 32.53 -16.60 -31.39
CA SER A 10 33.00 -17.40 -30.27
C SER A 10 33.01 -16.57 -28.99
N ALA A 11 33.22 -17.24 -27.86
CA ALA A 11 33.46 -16.57 -26.60
C ALA A 11 34.75 -15.71 -26.57
N MET A 12 35.58 -15.68 -27.63
CA MET A 12 36.61 -14.64 -27.80
C MET A 12 36.05 -13.43 -28.55
N THR A 13 35.46 -13.61 -29.74
CA THR A 13 34.96 -12.48 -30.55
C THR A 13 33.88 -11.66 -29.84
N ILE A 14 33.09 -12.29 -28.96
CA ILE A 14 32.14 -11.60 -28.09
C ILE A 14 32.85 -10.69 -27.07
N ARG A 15 33.99 -11.10 -26.50
CA ARG A 15 34.79 -10.27 -25.58
C ARG A 15 35.51 -9.16 -26.32
N ASP A 16 36.04 -9.45 -27.51
CA ASP A 16 36.66 -8.44 -28.39
C ASP A 16 35.64 -7.37 -28.83
N TRP A 17 34.37 -7.77 -29.03
CA TRP A 17 33.25 -6.88 -29.33
C TRP A 17 32.81 -6.02 -28.12
N MET A 18 32.88 -6.53 -26.89
CA MET A 18 32.43 -5.78 -25.70
C MET A 18 33.20 -4.47 -25.47
N GLY A 19 34.48 -4.42 -25.83
CA GLY A 19 35.36 -3.27 -25.63
C GLY A 19 36.79 -3.67 -25.28
N ARG A 20 37.62 -2.67 -25.01
CA ARG A 20 39.02 -2.85 -24.60
C ARG A 20 39.14 -2.88 -23.08
N PHE A 21 39.72 -3.96 -22.55
CA PHE A 21 39.90 -4.18 -21.11
C PHE A 21 41.37 -4.30 -20.69
N GLU A 22 42.28 -4.06 -21.64
CA GLU A 22 43.71 -3.90 -21.44
C GLU A 22 43.98 -2.73 -20.47
N GLY A 23 45.01 -2.84 -19.63
CA GLY A 23 45.30 -1.86 -18.57
C GLY A 23 44.39 -1.95 -17.33
N ILE A 24 43.34 -2.77 -17.33
CA ILE A 24 42.60 -3.13 -16.11
C ILE A 24 43.27 -4.36 -15.49
N HIS A 25 44.03 -4.17 -14.40
CA HIS A 25 44.89 -5.19 -13.78
C HIS A 25 44.28 -5.94 -12.58
N ASN A 26 43.15 -5.47 -12.05
CA ASN A 26 42.36 -6.19 -11.05
C ASN A 26 41.27 -7.05 -11.73
N VAL A 27 41.22 -8.36 -11.44
CA VAL A 27 40.30 -9.30 -12.10
C VAL A 27 38.82 -9.02 -11.81
N ALA A 28 38.48 -8.68 -10.56
CA ALA A 28 37.12 -8.30 -10.18
C ALA A 28 36.70 -7.04 -10.95
N LYS A 29 37.57 -6.03 -10.96
CA LYS A 29 37.40 -4.78 -11.72
C LYS A 29 37.19 -5.06 -13.20
N ARG A 30 38.00 -5.94 -13.82
CA ARG A 30 37.84 -6.33 -15.24
C ARG A 30 36.49 -7.00 -15.50
N MET A 31 36.09 -7.96 -14.66
CA MET A 31 34.82 -8.68 -14.81
C MET A 31 33.59 -7.79 -14.57
N ALA A 32 33.63 -6.89 -13.59
CA ALA A 32 32.58 -5.87 -13.39
C ALA A 32 32.53 -4.82 -14.52
N ARG A 33 33.61 -4.69 -15.31
CA ARG A 33 33.64 -3.83 -16.50
C ARG A 33 33.00 -4.52 -17.70
N MET A 34 33.36 -5.77 -17.96
CA MET A 34 32.67 -6.64 -18.93
C MET A 34 31.18 -6.83 -18.59
N GLY A 35 30.86 -6.96 -17.29
CA GLY A 35 29.50 -7.16 -16.77
C GLY A 35 28.53 -6.01 -17.10
N GLN A 36 29.02 -4.80 -17.37
CA GLN A 36 28.16 -3.68 -17.76
C GLN A 36 27.56 -3.87 -19.15
N CYS A 37 28.18 -4.66 -20.03
CA CYS A 37 27.63 -5.02 -21.35
C CYS A 37 26.46 -6.02 -21.27
N PHE A 38 26.11 -6.48 -20.06
CA PHE A 38 24.91 -7.26 -19.75
C PHE A 38 23.92 -6.48 -18.86
N SER A 39 24.02 -5.14 -18.83
CA SER A 39 22.97 -4.31 -18.21
C SER A 39 21.68 -4.45 -19.02
N SER A 40 20.53 -4.65 -18.37
CA SER A 40 19.25 -4.52 -19.06
C SER A 40 19.05 -3.06 -19.48
N THR A 41 19.09 -2.81 -20.79
CA THR A 41 19.03 -1.48 -21.40
C THR A 41 17.98 -1.42 -22.51
N GLU A 42 17.45 -0.22 -22.75
CA GLU A 42 16.74 0.12 -23.98
C GLU A 42 17.65 0.99 -24.86
N GLN A 43 17.89 0.57 -26.10
CA GLN A 43 18.72 1.31 -27.05
C GLN A 43 17.93 2.50 -27.62
N ALA A 44 18.33 3.72 -27.26
CA ALA A 44 17.65 4.94 -27.70
C ALA A 44 18.32 5.54 -28.96
N VAL A 45 19.30 6.41 -28.78
CA VAL A 45 19.77 7.32 -29.85
C VAL A 45 21.22 7.02 -30.24
N ARG A 46 21.54 6.99 -31.53
CA ARG A 46 22.94 7.00 -31.99
C ARG A 46 23.53 8.39 -31.76
N VAL A 47 24.67 8.46 -31.07
CA VAL A 47 25.43 9.69 -30.82
C VAL A 47 26.83 9.50 -31.38
N LEU A 48 27.21 10.32 -32.35
CA LEU A 48 28.49 10.21 -33.06
C LEU A 48 29.65 10.76 -32.21
N PRO A 49 30.91 10.34 -32.44
CA PRO A 49 32.06 10.82 -31.66
C PRO A 49 32.27 12.34 -31.67
N ASN A 50 31.80 13.05 -32.71
CA ASN A 50 31.83 14.51 -32.80
C ASN A 50 30.63 15.22 -32.13
N GLU A 51 29.65 14.45 -31.65
CA GLU A 51 28.52 14.91 -30.82
C GLU A 51 28.79 14.65 -29.33
N VAL A 52 29.98 14.16 -28.98
CA VAL A 52 30.44 13.92 -27.61
C VAL A 52 31.47 14.97 -27.20
N LEU A 53 31.27 15.58 -26.04
CA LEU A 53 32.20 16.52 -25.43
C LEU A 53 32.70 15.96 -24.09
N ASP A 54 34.01 15.81 -23.94
CA ASP A 54 34.61 15.52 -22.63
C ASP A 54 34.72 16.80 -21.81
N VAL A 55 34.10 16.81 -20.64
CA VAL A 55 34.13 17.90 -19.66
C VAL A 55 34.84 17.43 -18.37
N PRO A 56 35.63 18.28 -17.69
CA PRO A 56 36.32 17.88 -16.46
C PRO A 56 35.37 17.42 -15.34
N ASP A 57 35.88 16.59 -14.44
CA ASP A 57 35.19 16.32 -13.17
C ASP A 57 35.24 17.54 -12.24
N ILE A 58 34.13 17.81 -11.57
CA ILE A 58 34.04 18.83 -10.52
C ILE A 58 34.72 18.26 -9.28
N VAL A 59 35.76 18.92 -8.78
CA VAL A 59 36.60 18.40 -7.70
C VAL A 59 36.82 19.41 -6.58
N GLY A 60 36.93 18.94 -5.34
CA GLY A 60 37.09 19.81 -4.17
C GLY A 60 37.35 19.06 -2.86
N GLY A 61 37.56 19.81 -1.78
CA GLY A 61 37.89 19.26 -0.47
C GLY A 61 39.18 18.42 -0.46
N ALA A 62 39.32 17.54 0.53
CA ALA A 62 40.39 16.55 0.59
C ALA A 62 39.95 15.33 1.40
N HIS A 63 40.20 14.12 0.88
CA HIS A 63 39.94 12.86 1.56
C HIS A 63 40.90 12.67 2.75
N PRO A 64 40.40 12.45 3.99
CA PRO A 64 41.20 12.60 5.21
C PRO A 64 42.33 11.58 5.40
N VAL A 65 42.37 10.49 4.62
CA VAL A 65 43.40 9.43 4.73
C VAL A 65 44.42 9.46 3.58
N SER A 66 44.12 10.16 2.47
CA SER A 66 44.98 10.18 1.28
C SER A 66 45.34 11.57 0.75
N GLY A 67 44.67 12.62 1.21
CA GLY A 67 44.89 14.00 0.76
C GLY A 67 44.41 14.30 -0.67
N LYS A 68 43.86 13.33 -1.39
CA LYS A 68 43.30 13.56 -2.73
C LYS A 68 42.03 14.41 -2.66
N PRO A 69 41.75 15.27 -3.65
CA PRO A 69 40.44 15.92 -3.74
C PRO A 69 39.35 14.88 -3.98
N TYR A 70 38.15 15.16 -3.47
CA TYR A 70 36.95 14.41 -3.80
C TYR A 70 36.41 14.82 -5.18
N VAL A 71 35.67 13.91 -5.82
CA VAL A 71 34.90 14.20 -7.04
C VAL A 71 33.44 14.43 -6.64
N PHE A 72 32.90 15.62 -6.93
CA PHE A 72 31.51 15.99 -6.66
C PHE A 72 30.56 15.56 -7.79
N SER A 73 31.10 15.32 -8.98
CA SER A 73 30.35 14.90 -10.18
C SER A 73 30.52 13.43 -10.54
N ASP A 74 30.88 12.54 -9.59
CA ASP A 74 31.31 11.18 -9.90
C ASP A 74 30.18 10.39 -10.56
N GLY A 75 30.33 10.12 -11.86
CA GLY A 75 29.33 9.41 -12.64
C GLY A 75 28.21 10.26 -13.25
N VAL A 76 28.18 11.59 -13.11
CA VAL A 76 27.12 12.44 -13.71
C VAL A 76 27.62 13.42 -14.78
N GLY A 77 27.11 13.24 -15.99
CA GLY A 77 27.31 14.10 -17.16
C GLY A 77 26.07 14.96 -17.49
N MET A 78 26.05 15.53 -18.68
CA MET A 78 24.95 16.38 -19.16
C MET A 78 24.54 16.01 -20.60
N MET A 79 23.31 16.34 -20.97
CA MET A 79 22.85 16.30 -22.36
C MET A 79 22.11 17.58 -22.73
N SER A 80 22.28 18.00 -23.97
CA SER A 80 21.55 19.13 -24.58
C SER A 80 20.06 18.81 -24.77
N VAL A 81 19.22 19.85 -24.85
CA VAL A 81 17.78 19.70 -25.07
C VAL A 81 17.46 18.96 -26.39
N PRO A 82 18.11 19.23 -27.54
CA PRO A 82 17.87 18.47 -28.76
C PRO A 82 18.18 16.97 -28.66
N LEU A 83 19.24 16.58 -27.92
CA LEU A 83 19.52 15.16 -27.67
C LEU A 83 18.46 14.52 -26.76
N ALA A 84 17.98 15.25 -25.75
CA ALA A 84 16.93 14.79 -24.85
C ALA A 84 15.60 14.54 -25.61
N GLU A 85 15.17 15.47 -26.45
CA GLU A 85 13.95 15.32 -27.26
C GLU A 85 14.04 14.16 -28.27
N GLU A 86 15.23 13.89 -28.82
CA GLU A 86 15.45 12.70 -29.67
C GLU A 86 15.29 11.40 -28.86
N VAL A 87 15.84 11.34 -27.65
CA VAL A 87 15.68 10.18 -26.73
C VAL A 87 14.21 9.99 -26.35
N TYR A 88 13.51 11.05 -25.94
CA TYR A 88 12.08 10.99 -25.58
C TYR A 88 11.24 10.44 -26.74
N LYS A 89 11.53 10.89 -27.97
CA LYS A 89 10.82 10.48 -29.19
C LYS A 89 11.07 9.00 -29.55
N VAL A 90 12.31 8.52 -29.45
CA VAL A 90 12.63 7.10 -29.76
C VAL A 90 12.03 6.15 -28.73
N MET A 91 12.20 6.46 -27.43
CA MET A 91 11.65 5.68 -26.32
C MET A 91 10.13 5.88 -26.11
N LYS A 92 9.49 6.76 -26.90
CA LYS A 92 8.04 7.08 -26.85
C LYS A 92 7.58 7.53 -25.46
N LEU A 93 8.42 8.26 -24.73
CA LEU A 93 8.10 8.75 -23.39
C LEU A 93 7.00 9.81 -23.47
N LYS A 94 5.97 9.66 -22.63
CA LYS A 94 4.89 10.67 -22.49
C LYS A 94 5.41 11.91 -21.76
N ASP A 95 6.13 11.67 -20.67
CA ASP A 95 6.78 12.69 -19.85
C ASP A 95 8.19 12.99 -20.36
N ARG A 96 8.72 14.16 -20.02
CA ARG A 96 10.07 14.62 -20.39
C ARG A 96 11.00 14.57 -19.17
N PRO A 97 11.69 13.43 -18.90
CA PRO A 97 12.54 13.29 -17.72
C PRO A 97 13.79 14.18 -17.79
N SER A 98 14.02 14.97 -16.74
CA SER A 98 15.21 15.83 -16.59
C SER A 98 16.52 15.07 -16.43
N ALA A 99 16.50 13.78 -16.08
CA ALA A 99 17.70 12.96 -16.00
C ALA A 99 17.49 11.49 -16.42
N ILE A 100 18.54 10.87 -16.95
CA ILE A 100 18.54 9.47 -17.40
C ILE A 100 19.83 8.74 -16.96
N GLN A 101 19.70 7.48 -16.54
CA GLN A 101 20.83 6.57 -16.28
C GLN A 101 21.16 5.80 -17.54
N ILE A 102 22.45 5.78 -17.93
CA ILE A 102 22.87 5.34 -19.26
C ILE A 102 23.99 4.29 -19.31
N ARG A 103 24.13 3.69 -20.49
CA ARG A 103 25.39 3.17 -21.04
C ARG A 103 25.67 3.88 -22.38
N TYR A 104 26.94 4.13 -22.66
CA TYR A 104 27.39 4.66 -23.96
C TYR A 104 28.88 4.36 -24.14
N ALA A 105 29.26 3.61 -25.17
CA ALA A 105 30.66 3.37 -25.56
C ALA A 105 31.65 3.07 -24.40
N GLY A 106 31.24 2.25 -23.42
CA GLY A 106 32.06 1.88 -22.24
C GLY A 106 32.06 2.90 -21.09
N ALA A 107 31.28 3.98 -21.21
CA ALA A 107 30.89 4.85 -20.11
C ALA A 107 29.61 4.36 -19.42
N LYS A 108 29.52 4.62 -18.10
CA LYS A 108 28.34 4.43 -17.25
C LYS A 108 28.14 5.68 -16.41
N GLY A 109 26.90 6.12 -16.28
CA GLY A 109 26.55 7.20 -15.38
C GLY A 109 25.12 7.70 -15.52
N MET A 110 24.86 8.86 -14.91
CA MET A 110 23.70 9.70 -15.14
C MET A 110 24.00 10.77 -16.20
N LEU A 111 22.98 11.22 -16.92
CA LEU A 111 22.96 12.47 -17.68
C LEU A 111 21.80 13.33 -17.18
N CYS A 112 22.05 14.61 -16.94
CA CYS A 112 20.99 15.59 -16.70
C CYS A 112 20.81 16.49 -17.94
N VAL A 113 19.57 16.86 -18.26
CA VAL A 113 19.28 17.86 -19.30
C VAL A 113 19.78 19.22 -18.83
N ASN A 114 20.67 19.87 -19.59
CA ASN A 114 21.15 21.22 -19.29
C ASN A 114 20.72 22.19 -20.41
N PRO A 115 19.78 23.13 -20.14
CA PRO A 115 19.35 24.15 -21.10
C PRO A 115 20.43 25.14 -21.55
N GLU A 116 21.51 25.31 -20.78
CA GLU A 116 22.63 26.21 -21.11
C GLU A 116 23.63 25.59 -22.12
N LEU A 117 23.43 24.33 -22.52
CA LEU A 117 24.19 23.72 -23.61
C LEU A 117 23.70 24.26 -24.97
N PRO A 118 24.57 24.30 -26.00
CA PRO A 118 24.19 24.75 -27.34
C PRO A 118 22.97 24.02 -27.90
N ASP A 119 22.17 24.70 -28.73
CA ASP A 119 21.03 24.16 -29.46
C ASP A 119 21.47 23.26 -30.64
N CYS A 120 22.18 22.19 -30.30
CA CYS A 120 22.57 21.11 -31.19
C CYS A 120 22.62 19.80 -30.40
N LYS A 121 22.76 18.67 -31.10
CA LYS A 121 22.89 17.36 -30.48
C LYS A 121 24.26 17.21 -29.81
N LEU A 122 24.26 17.21 -28.48
CA LEU A 122 25.48 17.18 -27.66
C LEU A 122 25.32 16.32 -26.39
N LEU A 123 26.29 15.41 -26.19
CA LEU A 123 26.47 14.53 -25.03
C LEU A 123 27.75 14.92 -24.27
N CYS A 124 27.63 15.39 -23.03
CA CYS A 124 28.76 15.78 -22.19
C CYS A 124 29.12 14.69 -21.18
N LEU A 125 30.30 14.08 -21.32
CA LEU A 125 30.80 13.02 -20.45
C LEU A 125 31.96 13.51 -19.56
N ARG A 126 32.11 12.91 -18.37
CA ARG A 126 33.22 13.18 -17.44
C ARG A 126 34.18 11.98 -17.33
N PRO A 127 35.46 12.19 -16.95
CA PRO A 127 36.42 11.11 -16.71
C PRO A 127 35.89 10.02 -15.77
N SER A 128 35.22 10.40 -14.68
CA SER A 128 34.54 9.51 -13.73
C SER A 128 33.55 8.55 -14.39
N MET A 129 32.86 8.97 -15.46
CA MET A 129 31.89 8.15 -16.19
C MET A 129 32.55 7.12 -17.10
N ARG A 130 33.74 7.39 -17.65
CA ARG A 130 34.41 6.54 -18.65
C ARG A 130 35.06 5.33 -17.96
N LYS A 131 34.36 4.19 -17.98
CA LYS A 131 34.77 3.00 -17.21
C LYS A 131 35.74 2.09 -17.99
N PHE A 132 35.66 2.04 -19.32
CA PHE A 132 36.61 1.40 -20.24
C PHE A 132 36.42 1.93 -21.68
N PRO A 133 37.41 1.84 -22.60
CA PRO A 133 37.22 2.25 -24.00
C PRO A 133 36.42 1.23 -24.81
N CYS A 134 35.42 1.68 -25.57
CA CYS A 134 34.69 0.83 -26.52
C CYS A 134 34.50 1.55 -27.87
N THR A 135 34.51 0.80 -28.97
CA THR A 135 34.40 1.32 -30.35
C THR A 135 33.44 0.51 -31.22
N SER A 136 32.69 -0.44 -30.63
CA SER A 136 31.72 -1.31 -31.30
C SER A 136 30.28 -0.82 -31.22
N SER A 137 30.01 0.22 -30.42
CA SER A 137 28.71 0.88 -30.30
C SER A 137 28.87 2.40 -30.21
N GLU A 138 28.01 3.10 -30.93
CA GLU A 138 27.79 4.54 -30.87
C GLU A 138 26.37 4.87 -30.35
N TYR A 139 25.68 3.89 -29.75
CA TYR A 139 24.32 4.08 -29.24
C TYR A 139 24.33 4.46 -27.76
N LEU A 140 23.52 5.46 -27.44
CA LEU A 140 23.12 5.83 -26.10
C LEU A 140 21.99 4.89 -25.66
N GLU A 141 22.27 4.13 -24.62
CA GLU A 141 21.35 3.15 -24.05
C GLU A 141 20.82 3.66 -22.70
N VAL A 142 19.53 3.52 -22.43
CA VAL A 142 18.88 4.01 -21.21
C VAL A 142 18.47 2.83 -20.32
N ILE A 143 18.64 3.00 -19.00
CA ILE A 143 18.27 2.00 -17.98
C ILE A 143 17.11 2.48 -17.11
N LYS A 144 17.13 3.78 -16.76
CA LYS A 144 16.22 4.37 -15.77
C LYS A 144 16.11 5.87 -16.04
N ILE A 145 14.91 6.43 -15.87
CA ILE A 145 14.63 7.86 -16.07
C ILE A 145 14.27 8.53 -14.73
N SER A 146 14.36 9.85 -14.63
CA SER A 146 13.80 10.63 -13.51
C SER A 146 12.26 10.58 -13.57
N ALA A 147 11.62 10.18 -12.48
CA ALA A 147 10.17 10.02 -12.39
C ALA A 147 9.73 10.06 -10.91
N PRO A 148 8.48 10.43 -10.59
CA PRO A 148 8.01 10.47 -9.22
C PRO A 148 7.90 9.05 -8.63
N ARG A 149 8.77 8.71 -7.68
CA ARG A 149 8.77 7.40 -6.99
C ARG A 149 8.42 7.54 -5.52
N SER A 150 7.55 6.64 -5.03
CA SER A 150 7.21 6.50 -3.61
C SER A 150 8.40 6.02 -2.77
N VAL A 151 8.30 6.20 -1.45
CA VAL A 151 9.29 5.75 -0.47
C VAL A 151 8.65 4.75 0.47
N THR A 152 9.39 3.69 0.81
CA THR A 152 9.12 2.90 2.02
C THR A 152 10.30 3.02 2.98
N LEU A 153 10.01 3.27 4.26
CA LEU A 153 10.96 2.98 5.33
C LEU A 153 11.31 1.48 5.33
N ASN A 154 12.44 1.14 5.92
CA ASN A 154 12.94 -0.23 6.03
C ASN A 154 13.62 -0.44 7.39
N ARG A 155 13.89 -1.70 7.75
CA ARG A 155 14.44 -2.06 9.06
C ARG A 155 15.73 -1.28 9.42
N PRO A 156 16.79 -1.24 8.59
CA PRO A 156 17.98 -0.42 8.88
C PRO A 156 17.68 1.07 9.09
N LEU A 157 16.87 1.70 8.23
CA LEU A 157 16.54 3.12 8.33
C LEU A 157 15.73 3.45 9.60
N ILE A 158 14.78 2.58 9.98
CA ILE A 158 14.02 2.71 11.23
C ILE A 158 14.95 2.55 12.44
N THR A 159 15.87 1.57 12.43
CA THR A 159 16.87 1.39 13.50
C THR A 159 17.77 2.62 13.66
N ILE A 160 18.23 3.24 12.56
CA ILE A 160 19.04 4.46 12.63
C ILE A 160 18.22 5.63 13.16
N LEU A 161 17.03 5.88 12.59
CA LEU A 161 16.18 7.01 13.02
C LEU A 161 15.74 6.88 14.48
N GLU A 162 15.37 5.69 14.95
CA GLU A 162 15.04 5.44 16.37
C GLU A 162 16.21 5.82 17.28
N GLN A 163 17.42 5.37 16.93
CA GLN A 163 18.59 5.51 17.79
C GLN A 163 19.29 6.88 17.66
N LEU A 164 18.97 7.65 16.61
CA LEU A 164 19.16 9.10 16.54
C LEU A 164 18.12 9.90 17.36
N GLY A 165 17.05 9.26 17.84
CA GLY A 165 16.07 9.84 18.77
C GLY A 165 14.64 10.02 18.25
N VAL A 166 14.28 9.47 17.08
CA VAL A 166 12.89 9.44 16.60
C VAL A 166 12.09 8.43 17.43
N THR A 167 10.92 8.83 17.94
CA THR A 167 10.17 7.99 18.87
C THR A 167 9.52 6.78 18.20
N THR A 168 9.41 5.66 18.91
CA THR A 168 8.65 4.46 18.48
C THR A 168 7.20 4.79 18.08
N ASP A 169 6.60 5.75 18.78
CA ASP A 169 5.27 6.32 18.55
C ASP A 169 5.12 6.92 17.14
N THR A 170 6.19 7.53 16.60
CA THR A 170 6.25 8.05 15.22
C THR A 170 6.08 6.93 14.19
N PHE A 171 6.84 5.84 14.32
CA PHE A 171 6.78 4.73 13.36
C PHE A 171 5.48 3.94 13.48
N LEU A 172 4.96 3.78 14.71
CA LEU A 172 3.65 3.15 14.95
C LEU A 172 2.53 3.94 14.28
N ARG A 173 2.54 5.28 14.39
CA ARG A 173 1.58 6.14 13.69
C ARG A 173 1.65 5.96 12.18
N LEU A 174 2.84 6.05 11.57
CA LEU A 174 2.99 5.88 10.12
C LEU A 174 2.56 4.48 9.64
N GLN A 175 2.84 3.44 10.42
CA GLN A 175 2.34 2.08 10.16
C GLN A 175 0.80 2.00 10.28
N GLN A 176 0.20 2.65 11.27
CA GLN A 176 -1.25 2.67 11.47
C GLN A 176 -1.98 3.47 10.37
N GLU A 177 -1.39 4.58 9.91
CA GLU A 177 -1.90 5.37 8.78
C GLU A 177 -1.89 4.54 7.48
N MET A 178 -0.79 3.84 7.19
CA MET A 178 -0.70 2.91 6.06
C MET A 178 -1.70 1.76 6.16
N ILE A 179 -1.87 1.12 7.34
CA ILE A 179 -2.85 0.04 7.51
C ILE A 179 -4.29 0.58 7.35
N LEU A 180 -4.56 1.80 7.82
CA LEU A 180 -5.86 2.46 7.67
C LEU A 180 -6.18 2.74 6.20
N GLU A 181 -5.22 3.16 5.37
CA GLU A 181 -5.37 3.34 3.92
C GLU A 181 -5.89 2.07 3.24
N PHE A 182 -5.19 0.93 3.40
CA PHE A 182 -5.63 -0.36 2.84
C PHE A 182 -6.91 -0.90 3.50
N THR A 183 -7.18 -0.55 4.77
CA THR A 183 -8.43 -0.94 5.43
C THR A 183 -9.61 -0.13 4.89
N ASP A 184 -9.42 1.15 4.63
CA ASP A 184 -10.43 2.04 4.05
C ASP A 184 -10.72 1.64 2.59
N ALA A 185 -9.72 1.21 1.82
CA ALA A 185 -9.89 0.69 0.45
C ALA A 185 -10.81 -0.54 0.35
N LEU A 186 -10.96 -1.33 1.41
CA LEU A 186 -11.87 -2.49 1.43
C LEU A 186 -13.36 -2.10 1.58
N VAL A 187 -13.65 -0.82 1.86
CA VAL A 187 -14.99 -0.36 2.27
C VAL A 187 -15.40 1.01 1.73
N GLN A 188 -14.48 1.82 1.22
CA GLN A 188 -14.72 3.12 0.59
C GLN A 188 -14.29 3.09 -0.87
N GLU A 189 -15.24 3.42 -1.73
CA GLU A 189 -15.13 3.24 -3.17
C GLU A 189 -14.04 4.13 -3.79
N SER A 190 -13.88 5.38 -3.34
CA SER A 190 -12.80 6.26 -3.82
C SER A 190 -11.41 5.71 -3.48
N THR A 191 -11.21 5.25 -2.24
CA THR A 191 -9.93 4.69 -1.78
C THR A 191 -9.67 3.31 -2.38
N ALA A 192 -10.72 2.56 -2.74
CA ALA A 192 -10.59 1.34 -3.54
C ALA A 192 -10.00 1.63 -4.92
N ILE A 193 -10.48 2.67 -5.63
CA ILE A 193 -9.92 3.09 -6.91
C ILE A 193 -8.47 3.54 -6.73
N GLU A 194 -8.17 4.41 -5.76
CA GLU A 194 -6.82 4.92 -5.51
C GLU A 194 -5.82 3.78 -5.24
N VAL A 195 -6.17 2.83 -4.36
CA VAL A 195 -5.32 1.68 -4.03
C VAL A 195 -5.21 0.70 -5.19
N LEU A 196 -6.30 0.36 -5.89
CA LEU A 196 -6.24 -0.53 -7.05
C LEU A 196 -5.41 0.08 -8.19
N SER A 197 -5.58 1.36 -8.51
CA SER A 197 -4.80 2.06 -9.53
C SER A 197 -3.31 2.24 -9.17
N ALA A 198 -2.96 2.31 -7.88
CA ALA A 198 -1.57 2.46 -7.44
C ALA A 198 -0.83 1.13 -7.21
N TRP A 199 -1.56 0.03 -6.92
CA TRP A 199 -0.97 -1.24 -6.50
C TRP A 199 -1.24 -2.42 -7.44
N SER A 200 -2.39 -2.45 -8.15
CA SER A 200 -2.69 -3.53 -9.10
C SER A 200 -1.85 -3.40 -10.37
N LYS A 201 -1.33 -4.52 -10.88
CA LYS A 201 -0.67 -4.57 -12.19
C LYS A 201 -1.66 -4.74 -13.37
N LEU A 202 -2.95 -4.94 -13.08
CA LEU A 202 -3.97 -5.14 -14.12
C LEU A 202 -4.34 -3.81 -14.81
N PRO A 203 -4.41 -3.77 -16.16
CA PRO A 203 -4.81 -2.58 -16.91
C PRO A 203 -6.35 -2.40 -16.91
N LEU A 204 -6.99 -2.48 -15.74
CA LEU A 204 -8.43 -2.35 -15.59
C LEU A 204 -8.85 -0.88 -15.41
N PRO A 205 -9.96 -0.45 -16.03
CA PRO A 205 -10.39 0.95 -15.99
C PRO A 205 -11.22 1.24 -14.71
N TYR A 206 -10.59 1.11 -13.54
CA TYR A 206 -11.24 1.22 -12.22
C TYR A 206 -12.08 2.51 -12.07
N GLN A 207 -11.52 3.66 -12.49
CA GLN A 207 -12.21 4.94 -12.43
C GLN A 207 -13.41 5.01 -13.39
N ASP A 208 -13.32 4.46 -14.61
CA ASP A 208 -14.44 4.45 -15.56
C ASP A 208 -15.59 3.52 -15.10
N LEU A 209 -15.26 2.34 -14.56
CA LEU A 209 -16.23 1.40 -13.98
C LEU A 209 -17.03 2.07 -12.88
N SER A 210 -16.33 2.65 -11.90
CA SER A 210 -16.95 3.32 -10.76
C SER A 210 -17.72 4.58 -11.19
N SER A 211 -17.19 5.36 -12.15
CA SER A 211 -17.90 6.52 -12.75
C SER A 211 -19.11 6.12 -13.60
N ALA A 212 -19.17 4.88 -14.10
CA ALA A 212 -20.34 4.34 -14.77
C ALA A 212 -21.40 3.81 -13.79
N GLY A 213 -21.09 3.73 -12.49
CA GLY A 213 -22.00 3.30 -11.43
C GLY A 213 -21.80 1.85 -10.96
N PHE A 214 -20.66 1.22 -11.26
CA PHE A 214 -20.31 -0.12 -10.77
C PHE A 214 -19.51 -0.04 -9.46
N GLN A 215 -19.93 -0.78 -8.42
CA GLN A 215 -19.31 -0.72 -7.10
C GLN A 215 -18.25 -1.81 -6.86
N LEU A 216 -16.97 -1.43 -6.96
CA LEU A 216 -15.78 -2.28 -6.78
C LEU A 216 -15.67 -2.86 -5.36
N THR A 217 -16.14 -2.14 -4.34
CA THR A 217 -16.09 -2.60 -2.94
C THR A 217 -17.09 -3.70 -2.57
N LEU A 218 -18.13 -3.90 -3.38
CA LEU A 218 -19.11 -4.98 -3.26
C LEU A 218 -18.73 -6.23 -4.08
N ASP A 219 -18.21 -6.02 -5.29
CA ASP A 219 -17.96 -7.09 -6.25
C ASP A 219 -16.95 -8.15 -5.75
N PRO A 220 -17.26 -9.46 -5.84
CA PRO A 220 -16.36 -10.55 -5.43
C PRO A 220 -14.95 -10.50 -6.04
N PHE A 221 -14.80 -10.19 -7.33
CA PHE A 221 -13.49 -10.15 -7.99
C PHE A 221 -12.67 -8.95 -7.51
N PHE A 222 -13.20 -7.73 -7.61
CA PHE A 222 -12.47 -6.53 -7.17
C PHE A 222 -12.19 -6.56 -5.67
N ARG A 223 -13.10 -7.12 -4.87
CA ARG A 223 -12.85 -7.40 -3.45
C ARG A 223 -11.73 -8.42 -3.24
N SER A 224 -11.60 -9.46 -4.06
CA SER A 224 -10.48 -10.39 -4.00
C SER A 224 -9.13 -9.70 -4.30
N LEU A 225 -9.10 -8.76 -5.26
CA LEU A 225 -7.93 -7.93 -5.55
C LEU A 225 -7.57 -7.05 -4.35
N LEU A 226 -8.55 -6.30 -3.79
CA LEU A 226 -8.36 -5.45 -2.61
C LEU A 226 -7.84 -6.25 -1.40
N LEU A 227 -8.34 -7.47 -1.20
CA LEU A 227 -7.86 -8.38 -0.16
C LEU A 227 -6.42 -8.87 -0.40
N ALA A 228 -6.05 -9.17 -1.64
CA ALA A 228 -4.67 -9.53 -2.00
C ALA A 228 -3.69 -8.37 -1.78
N VAL A 229 -4.08 -7.15 -2.17
CA VAL A 229 -3.28 -5.92 -1.93
C VAL A 229 -3.13 -5.65 -0.42
N TYR A 230 -4.23 -5.70 0.34
CA TYR A 230 -4.20 -5.56 1.80
C TYR A 230 -3.28 -6.61 2.47
N ARG A 231 -3.39 -7.88 2.07
CA ARG A 231 -2.53 -8.97 2.58
C ARG A 231 -1.06 -8.71 2.29
N ASN A 232 -0.73 -8.31 1.06
CA ASN A 232 0.65 -7.99 0.67
C ASN A 232 1.22 -6.80 1.45
N ALA A 233 0.42 -5.76 1.70
CA ALA A 233 0.82 -4.61 2.51
C ALA A 233 1.15 -5.02 3.96
N VAL A 234 0.27 -5.80 4.61
CA VAL A 234 0.49 -6.29 5.98
C VAL A 234 1.70 -7.25 6.05
N ALA A 235 1.86 -8.15 5.09
CA ALA A 235 3.02 -9.03 4.99
C ALA A 235 4.33 -8.23 4.76
N GLY A 236 4.29 -7.17 3.95
CA GLY A 236 5.41 -6.25 3.72
C GLY A 236 5.83 -5.50 5.00
N LEU A 237 4.85 -5.09 5.82
CA LEU A 237 5.08 -4.50 7.13
C LEU A 237 5.65 -5.51 8.14
N ARG A 238 5.15 -6.74 8.17
CA ARG A 238 5.72 -7.81 9.01
C ARG A 238 7.16 -8.15 8.61
N TYR A 239 7.36 -8.70 7.42
CA TYR A 239 8.62 -9.37 7.05
C TYR A 239 9.76 -8.39 6.72
N LYS A 240 9.44 -7.20 6.22
CA LYS A 240 10.44 -6.21 5.75
C LYS A 240 10.29 -4.83 6.40
N THR A 241 9.21 -4.60 7.18
CA THR A 241 8.88 -3.32 7.82
C THR A 241 8.84 -2.17 6.81
N ARG A 242 8.23 -2.46 5.65
CA ARG A 242 7.99 -1.54 4.53
C ARG A 242 6.84 -0.58 4.86
N ILE A 243 7.09 0.40 5.74
CA ILE A 243 6.12 1.47 6.01
C ILE A 243 6.22 2.47 4.85
N ALA A 244 5.16 2.58 4.05
CA ALA A 244 5.07 3.59 3.00
C ALA A 244 5.04 5.00 3.61
N LEU A 245 5.66 5.96 2.93
CA LEU A 245 5.54 7.39 3.27
C LEU A 245 4.67 8.11 2.23
N PRO A 246 3.81 9.05 2.64
CA PRO A 246 2.95 9.81 1.73
C PRO A 246 3.75 10.52 0.62
N VAL A 247 3.21 10.47 -0.60
CA VAL A 247 3.87 11.03 -1.80
C VAL A 247 3.96 12.56 -1.80
N ASP A 248 3.23 13.25 -0.94
CA ASP A 248 3.36 14.69 -0.67
C ASP A 248 4.55 15.02 0.26
N ARG A 249 5.21 14.00 0.86
CA ARG A 249 6.22 14.18 1.95
C ARG A 249 7.52 13.41 1.77
N ALA A 250 7.59 12.50 0.80
CA ALA A 250 8.80 11.77 0.47
C ALA A 250 8.89 11.36 -1.01
N ARG A 251 10.11 11.28 -1.54
CA ARG A 251 10.45 10.76 -2.88
C ARG A 251 11.70 9.89 -2.82
N ASN A 252 11.73 8.84 -3.63
CA ASN A 252 12.99 8.18 -4.00
C ASN A 252 13.49 8.83 -5.31
N MET A 253 14.64 9.48 -5.26
CA MET A 253 15.12 10.36 -6.34
C MET A 253 16.45 9.90 -6.90
N LEU A 254 16.67 10.11 -8.20
CA LEU A 254 18.01 10.04 -8.78
C LEU A 254 18.82 11.27 -8.35
N GLY A 255 20.10 11.07 -8.04
CA GLY A 255 21.01 12.17 -7.71
C GLY A 255 21.62 12.80 -8.96
N VAL A 256 21.74 14.13 -8.96
CA VAL A 256 22.54 14.90 -9.93
C VAL A 256 23.36 15.97 -9.21
N VAL A 257 24.31 16.60 -9.90
CA VAL A 257 25.19 17.65 -9.36
C VAL A 257 24.77 19.04 -9.87
N ASP A 258 24.85 20.04 -9.00
CA ASP A 258 24.70 21.45 -9.35
C ASP A 258 25.88 21.93 -10.21
N THR A 259 25.60 22.29 -11.45
CA THR A 259 26.53 22.89 -12.42
C THR A 259 26.43 24.41 -12.50
N THR A 260 25.57 25.03 -11.68
CA THR A 260 25.34 26.49 -11.61
C THR A 260 26.12 27.16 -10.46
N GLU A 261 26.75 26.35 -9.59
CA GLU A 261 27.54 26.75 -8.40
C GLU A 261 26.74 27.56 -7.36
N LYS A 262 25.41 27.49 -7.40
CA LYS A 262 24.49 28.23 -6.52
C LYS A 262 24.28 27.55 -5.17
N LEU A 263 24.25 26.22 -5.14
CA LEU A 263 24.05 25.46 -3.90
C LEU A 263 25.32 25.49 -3.04
N GLN A 264 25.17 25.88 -1.79
CA GLN A 264 26.23 25.83 -0.78
C GLN A 264 26.31 24.45 -0.13
N TYR A 265 27.48 24.07 0.38
CA TYR A 265 27.64 22.83 1.16
C TYR A 265 26.72 22.85 2.40
N GLY A 266 25.81 21.88 2.49
CA GLY A 266 24.72 21.79 3.47
C GLY A 266 23.33 22.05 2.88
N GLN A 267 23.25 22.57 1.65
CA GLN A 267 22.02 22.79 0.89
C GLN A 267 21.82 21.70 -0.18
N VAL A 268 20.58 21.58 -0.67
CA VAL A 268 20.19 20.80 -1.86
C VAL A 268 19.09 21.55 -2.63
N PHE A 269 18.88 21.25 -3.91
CA PHE A 269 17.65 21.63 -4.62
C PHE A 269 16.82 20.36 -4.88
N VAL A 270 15.50 20.47 -4.65
CA VAL A 270 14.55 19.37 -4.77
C VAL A 270 13.26 19.93 -5.37
N GLN A 271 12.89 19.42 -6.55
CA GLN A 271 11.62 19.76 -7.21
C GLN A 271 10.93 18.48 -7.67
N CYS A 272 9.68 18.33 -7.26
CA CYS A 272 8.87 17.13 -7.47
C CYS A 272 7.79 17.38 -8.53
N THR A 273 7.44 16.36 -9.29
CA THR A 273 6.14 16.31 -9.97
C THR A 273 5.05 16.04 -8.93
N GLU A 274 3.97 16.82 -8.96
CA GLU A 274 2.79 16.59 -8.14
C GLU A 274 1.98 15.41 -8.69
N MET A 275 1.81 14.38 -7.88
CA MET A 275 1.02 13.20 -8.22
C MET A 275 -0.47 13.54 -8.13
N ARG A 276 -1.10 13.81 -9.28
CA ARG A 276 -2.54 14.03 -9.37
C ARG A 276 -3.31 12.73 -9.07
N CYS A 277 -4.44 12.85 -8.38
CA CYS A 277 -5.49 11.83 -8.43
C CYS A 277 -5.94 11.63 -9.89
N ALA A 278 -6.47 10.44 -10.23
CA ALA A 278 -6.74 10.01 -11.61
C ALA A 278 -7.85 10.80 -12.38
N ASN A 279 -8.28 11.95 -11.87
CA ASN A 279 -9.50 12.66 -12.28
C ASN A 279 -9.22 13.95 -13.10
N ILE A 280 -8.05 14.07 -13.72
CA ILE A 280 -7.70 15.22 -14.58
C ILE A 280 -7.19 14.68 -15.92
N GLU A 281 -7.72 15.23 -17.02
CA GLU A 281 -7.28 14.89 -18.37
C GLU A 281 -5.77 15.08 -18.58
N TYR A 282 -5.18 14.19 -19.38
CA TYR A 282 -3.79 14.29 -19.87
C TYR A 282 -3.51 15.52 -20.77
N SER A 283 -4.50 16.40 -20.96
CA SER A 283 -4.42 17.63 -21.77
C SER A 283 -3.65 18.78 -21.09
N THR A 284 -3.37 18.68 -19.78
CA THR A 284 -2.60 19.68 -19.03
C THR A 284 -1.29 19.11 -18.48
N PRO A 285 -0.14 19.81 -18.61
CA PRO A 285 1.12 19.33 -18.04
C PRO A 285 1.01 19.17 -16.52
N PRO A 286 1.72 18.21 -15.90
CA PRO A 286 1.64 17.99 -14.46
C PRO A 286 2.30 19.15 -13.70
N GLU A 287 1.74 19.44 -12.53
CA GLU A 287 2.18 20.56 -11.69
C GLU A 287 3.51 20.22 -11.00
N ARG A 288 4.34 21.24 -10.72
CA ARG A 288 5.69 21.08 -10.17
C ARG A 288 5.81 21.83 -8.86
N LYS A 289 6.37 21.17 -7.84
CA LYS A 289 6.55 21.72 -6.50
C LYS A 289 8.02 21.76 -6.12
N VAL A 290 8.58 22.96 -5.93
CA VAL A 290 9.89 23.13 -5.28
C VAL A 290 9.71 22.88 -3.78
N ILE A 291 10.53 22.01 -3.21
CA ILE A 291 10.56 21.71 -1.78
C ILE A 291 11.59 22.64 -1.12
N THR A 292 11.22 23.26 0.00
CA THR A 292 12.11 24.16 0.75
C THR A 292 12.08 23.86 2.25
N GLY A 293 13.14 24.24 2.97
CA GLY A 293 13.29 23.98 4.41
C GLY A 293 14.12 22.72 4.69
N THR A 294 13.99 22.15 5.89
CA THR A 294 14.77 20.96 6.27
C THR A 294 14.28 19.72 5.52
N VAL A 295 15.21 18.96 4.95
CA VAL A 295 14.96 17.63 4.37
C VAL A 295 15.92 16.61 4.99
N LEU A 296 15.42 15.40 5.23
CA LEU A 296 16.25 14.22 5.46
C LEU A 296 16.61 13.58 4.12
N VAL A 297 17.86 13.16 3.99
CA VAL A 297 18.36 12.39 2.84
C VAL A 297 19.18 11.20 3.35
N THR A 298 19.07 10.07 2.67
CA THR A 298 19.88 8.88 2.88
C THR A 298 19.93 8.04 1.60
N LYS A 299 20.98 7.23 1.43
CA LYS A 299 21.08 6.19 0.41
C LYS A 299 20.97 4.83 1.09
N CYS A 300 20.32 3.86 0.44
CA CYS A 300 20.20 2.50 0.95
C CYS A 300 21.24 1.55 0.29
N PRO A 301 21.84 0.60 1.03
CA PRO A 301 21.68 0.36 2.46
C PRO A 301 22.39 1.42 3.31
N CYS A 302 21.71 1.88 4.38
CA CYS A 302 22.28 2.74 5.41
C CYS A 302 22.48 1.92 6.70
N LEU A 303 23.60 2.11 7.38
CA LEU A 303 23.99 1.31 8.57
C LEU A 303 24.72 2.15 9.62
N HIS A 304 25.60 3.04 9.20
CA HIS A 304 26.39 3.91 10.08
C HIS A 304 25.52 5.08 10.59
N PRO A 305 25.69 5.56 11.84
CA PRO A 305 24.89 6.66 12.39
C PRO A 305 24.92 7.97 11.57
N GLY A 306 25.94 8.14 10.72
CA GLY A 306 26.10 9.30 9.83
C GLY A 306 25.51 9.17 8.42
N ASP A 307 24.97 8.01 8.04
CA ASP A 307 24.43 7.74 6.69
C ASP A 307 23.07 8.41 6.42
N VAL A 308 22.38 8.86 7.47
CA VAL A 308 21.11 9.60 7.41
C VAL A 308 21.39 11.04 7.81
N ARG A 309 21.09 12.00 6.92
CA ARG A 309 21.58 13.38 7.01
C ARG A 309 20.46 14.38 6.80
N LYS A 310 20.45 15.46 7.58
CA LYS A 310 19.61 16.64 7.33
C LYS A 310 20.35 17.65 6.47
N PHE A 311 19.70 18.14 5.43
CA PHE A 311 20.12 19.26 4.58
C PHE A 311 19.02 20.33 4.55
N ILE A 312 19.34 21.50 4.01
CA ILE A 312 18.33 22.54 3.73
C ILE A 312 18.03 22.53 2.24
N ALA A 313 16.82 22.13 1.87
CA ALA A 313 16.31 22.35 0.53
C ALA A 313 16.06 23.86 0.33
N VAL A 314 16.60 24.41 -0.75
CA VAL A 314 16.49 25.83 -1.12
C VAL A 314 15.97 25.95 -2.54
N ASP A 315 15.27 27.05 -2.82
CA ASP A 315 14.84 27.38 -4.17
C ASP A 315 16.01 28.00 -4.95
N VAL A 316 16.19 27.55 -6.20
CA VAL A 316 17.21 28.01 -7.15
C VAL A 316 16.55 28.05 -8.54
N PRO A 317 16.15 29.24 -9.04
CA PRO A 317 15.46 29.38 -10.33
C PRO A 317 16.20 28.73 -11.50
N GLU A 318 17.54 28.80 -11.50
CA GLU A 318 18.39 28.20 -12.53
C GLU A 318 18.26 26.66 -12.59
N LEU A 319 17.82 26.01 -11.51
CA LEU A 319 17.64 24.55 -11.42
C LEU A 319 16.18 24.10 -11.64
N HIS A 320 15.23 25.01 -11.94
CA HIS A 320 13.81 24.68 -12.19
C HIS A 320 13.57 23.74 -13.38
N HIS A 321 14.57 23.52 -14.23
CA HIS A 321 14.54 22.54 -15.30
C HIS A 321 14.73 21.08 -14.81
N VAL A 322 15.22 20.89 -13.57
CA VAL A 322 15.42 19.57 -12.95
C VAL A 322 14.17 19.17 -12.16
N VAL A 323 13.58 18.02 -12.49
CA VAL A 323 12.36 17.49 -11.85
C VAL A 323 12.55 16.02 -11.47
N ASP A 324 11.99 15.63 -10.32
CA ASP A 324 12.07 14.28 -9.71
C ASP A 324 13.51 13.74 -9.55
N CYS A 325 14.45 14.66 -9.35
CA CYS A 325 15.82 14.41 -8.93
C CYS A 325 16.16 15.27 -7.70
N ILE A 326 17.18 14.85 -6.96
CA ILE A 326 17.83 15.67 -5.94
C ILE A 326 19.14 16.21 -6.51
N VAL A 327 19.31 17.54 -6.44
CA VAL A 327 20.55 18.21 -6.87
C VAL A 327 21.42 18.44 -5.64
N PHE A 328 22.63 17.89 -5.68
CA PHE A 328 23.67 18.10 -4.66
C PHE A 328 24.63 19.22 -5.09
N PRO A 329 25.18 20.01 -4.14
CA PRO A 329 26.11 21.09 -4.45
C PRO A 329 27.38 20.54 -5.10
N GLY A 330 27.85 21.17 -6.18
CA GLY A 330 29.14 20.86 -6.82
C GLY A 330 30.37 21.26 -5.98
N GLN A 331 30.17 21.88 -4.82
CA GLN A 331 31.21 22.51 -4.02
C GLN A 331 31.11 22.15 -2.53
N GLY A 332 32.26 22.11 -1.85
CA GLY A 332 32.34 21.90 -0.41
C GLY A 332 33.62 21.20 0.05
N ARG A 333 33.59 20.69 1.29
CA ARG A 333 34.70 19.91 1.87
C ARG A 333 34.67 18.41 1.53
N ARG A 334 33.49 17.90 1.13
CA ARG A 334 33.18 16.49 0.84
C ARG A 334 31.83 16.44 0.08
N PRO A 335 31.63 15.57 -0.93
CA PRO A 335 30.34 15.42 -1.60
C PRO A 335 29.29 14.81 -0.67
N HIS A 336 28.08 15.36 -0.62
CA HIS A 336 26.99 14.79 0.18
C HIS A 336 26.64 13.32 -0.17
N PRO A 337 26.68 12.87 -1.44
CA PRO A 337 26.66 11.46 -1.81
C PRO A 337 27.62 10.57 -0.99
N ASP A 338 28.91 10.90 -0.98
CA ASP A 338 29.94 10.15 -0.26
C ASP A 338 29.78 10.25 1.28
N GLU A 339 29.05 11.24 1.80
CA GLU A 339 28.68 11.28 3.22
C GLU A 339 27.58 10.26 3.61
N MET A 340 26.91 9.62 2.64
CA MET A 340 25.78 8.72 2.85
C MET A 340 26.09 7.33 2.27
N ALA A 341 26.57 6.39 3.09
CA ALA A 341 26.92 5.04 2.65
C ALA A 341 27.90 4.95 1.45
N GLY A 342 28.72 5.99 1.21
CA GLY A 342 29.73 6.02 0.14
C GLY A 342 29.12 6.09 -1.26
N SER A 343 28.04 6.87 -1.41
CA SER A 343 27.26 6.97 -2.65
C SER A 343 27.96 7.79 -3.74
N ASP A 344 27.67 7.47 -5.00
CA ASP A 344 28.07 8.25 -6.17
C ASP A 344 26.84 8.77 -6.95
N LEU A 345 27.06 9.38 -8.13
CA LEU A 345 26.00 9.90 -9.01
C LEU A 345 25.95 9.12 -10.35
N ASP A 346 26.41 7.86 -10.37
CA ASP A 346 26.38 6.98 -11.55
C ASP A 346 25.02 6.24 -11.73
N GLY A 347 24.07 6.57 -10.85
CA GLY A 347 22.65 6.21 -10.86
C GLY A 347 22.14 5.59 -9.56
N ASP A 348 22.82 5.86 -8.44
CA ASP A 348 22.27 5.65 -7.09
C ASP A 348 20.95 6.42 -6.87
N GLU A 349 20.09 5.86 -6.02
CA GLU A 349 18.83 6.47 -5.62
C GLU A 349 18.84 6.88 -4.15
N TYR A 350 18.31 8.08 -3.90
CA TYR A 350 18.30 8.76 -2.61
C TYR A 350 16.88 8.88 -2.09
N ILE A 351 16.66 8.42 -0.86
CA ILE A 351 15.42 8.63 -0.13
C ILE A 351 15.46 10.06 0.42
N VAL A 352 14.56 10.91 -0.08
CA VAL A 352 14.38 12.32 0.33
C VAL A 352 13.06 12.43 1.08
N ILE A 353 13.08 12.94 2.30
CA ILE A 353 11.93 13.01 3.21
C ILE A 353 11.83 14.41 3.83
N TRP A 354 10.66 15.03 3.74
CA TRP A 354 10.33 16.32 4.38
C TRP A 354 9.16 16.21 5.38
N GLU A 355 8.83 14.99 5.80
CA GLU A 355 7.91 14.69 6.91
C GLU A 355 8.58 15.02 8.28
N PRO A 356 8.16 16.09 8.99
CA PRO A 356 8.91 16.60 10.14
C PRO A 356 8.96 15.67 11.35
N CYS A 357 8.01 14.74 11.49
CA CYS A 357 8.02 13.81 12.63
C CYS A 357 9.21 12.84 12.64
N LEU A 358 9.86 12.64 11.48
CA LEU A 358 11.04 11.78 11.31
C LEU A 358 12.35 12.56 11.52
N PHE A 359 12.31 13.89 11.66
CA PHE A 359 13.52 14.70 11.85
C PHE A 359 14.13 14.44 13.22
N PHE A 360 15.19 13.63 13.25
CA PHE A 360 15.90 13.30 14.48
C PHE A 360 16.46 14.54 15.20
N PRO A 361 16.49 14.57 16.55
CA PRO A 361 16.99 15.71 17.32
C PRO A 361 18.51 15.93 17.15
N GLY A 362 18.97 17.16 17.39
CA GLY A 362 20.39 17.51 17.30
C GLY A 362 20.93 17.65 15.88
N ASN A 363 22.24 17.52 15.72
CA ASN A 363 22.97 17.71 14.45
C ASN A 363 23.24 16.37 13.75
N ASN A 364 23.60 16.42 12.45
CA ASN A 364 24.05 15.26 11.70
C ASN A 364 25.27 14.62 12.38
N GLN A 365 25.27 13.29 12.48
CA GLN A 365 26.44 12.56 12.95
C GLN A 365 27.58 12.63 11.93
N THR A 366 28.81 12.41 12.40
CA THR A 366 29.99 12.29 11.55
C THR A 366 29.79 11.14 10.55
N PRO A 367 29.88 11.38 9.23
CA PRO A 367 29.80 10.32 8.23
C PRO A 367 31.03 9.41 8.30
N MET A 368 30.87 8.13 7.92
CA MET A 368 32.00 7.18 7.89
C MET A 368 33.07 7.66 6.90
N THR A 369 34.32 7.24 7.08
CA THR A 369 35.38 7.49 6.08
C THR A 369 35.48 6.25 5.17
N PHE A 370 34.99 6.37 3.94
CA PHE A 370 35.10 5.31 2.93
C PHE A 370 36.52 5.27 2.35
N SER A 371 36.96 4.11 1.84
CA SER A 371 38.35 3.92 1.43
C SER A 371 38.61 4.28 -0.02
N ASP A 372 39.19 5.46 -0.29
CA ASP A 372 39.68 5.87 -1.63
C ASP A 372 40.84 5.01 -2.20
N ARG A 373 41.34 4.05 -1.42
CA ARG A 373 42.51 3.21 -1.75
C ARG A 373 42.17 2.11 -2.76
N ASN A 374 42.10 2.49 -4.03
CA ASN A 374 42.15 1.58 -5.18
C ASN A 374 43.28 0.53 -4.99
N PRO A 375 42.96 -0.79 -4.99
CA PRO A 375 43.95 -1.84 -5.06
C PRO A 375 44.21 -2.27 -6.52
N ASP A 376 45.25 -1.70 -7.10
CA ASP A 376 45.92 -2.19 -8.31
C ASP A 376 47.44 -2.20 -8.05
N PRO A 377 48.23 -3.14 -8.62
CA PRO A 377 47.85 -4.24 -9.50
C PRO A 377 48.03 -5.64 -8.86
N GLU A 378 47.43 -6.67 -9.45
CA GLU A 378 48.22 -7.90 -9.66
C GLU A 378 48.98 -7.72 -10.98
N ASN A 379 50.31 -7.74 -10.92
CA ASN A 379 51.16 -7.31 -12.03
C ASN A 379 51.37 -8.43 -13.08
N LYS A 380 50.27 -9.02 -13.54
CA LYS A 380 50.19 -10.15 -14.47
C LYS A 380 49.09 -9.90 -15.51
N GLU A 381 49.14 -10.66 -16.61
CA GLU A 381 48.04 -10.72 -17.56
C GLU A 381 46.88 -11.55 -16.97
N ILE A 382 45.67 -10.99 -16.90
CA ILE A 382 44.50 -11.70 -16.36
C ILE A 382 44.03 -12.74 -17.38
N THR A 383 44.14 -14.01 -16.99
CA THR A 383 43.72 -15.15 -17.81
C THR A 383 42.22 -15.44 -17.66
N ILE A 384 41.69 -16.35 -18.49
CA ILE A 384 40.33 -16.88 -18.33
C ILE A 384 40.22 -17.69 -17.02
N GLU A 385 41.30 -18.35 -16.59
CA GLU A 385 41.31 -19.12 -15.33
C GLU A 385 41.22 -18.21 -14.11
N ASP A 386 41.91 -17.06 -14.12
CA ASP A 386 41.74 -16.02 -13.09
C ASP A 386 40.29 -15.55 -12.97
N MET A 387 39.59 -15.41 -14.10
CA MET A 387 38.17 -15.02 -14.13
C MET A 387 37.25 -16.11 -13.56
N ILE A 388 37.50 -17.38 -13.92
CA ILE A 388 36.74 -18.53 -13.38
C ILE A 388 36.99 -18.67 -11.87
N GLN A 389 38.25 -18.55 -11.45
CA GLN A 389 38.62 -18.62 -10.04
C GLN A 389 38.06 -17.43 -9.24
N PHE A 390 38.00 -16.22 -9.82
CA PHE A 390 37.32 -15.08 -9.20
C PHE A 390 35.83 -15.32 -9.04
N LEU A 391 35.13 -15.80 -10.08
CA LEU A 391 33.69 -16.12 -10.00
C LEU A 391 33.40 -17.18 -8.94
N CYS A 392 34.21 -18.24 -8.90
CA CYS A 392 34.17 -19.27 -7.87
C CYS A 392 34.41 -18.71 -6.45
N ASN A 393 35.29 -17.71 -6.31
CA ASN A 393 35.56 -17.04 -5.04
C ASN A 393 34.43 -16.07 -4.65
N TYR A 394 33.82 -15.39 -5.61
CA TYR A 394 32.70 -14.48 -5.37
C TYR A 394 31.48 -15.24 -4.82
N ILE A 395 31.05 -16.29 -5.53
CA ILE A 395 29.91 -17.15 -5.14
C ILE A 395 30.10 -17.76 -3.74
N LYS A 396 31.34 -18.11 -3.37
CA LYS A 396 31.67 -18.71 -2.06
C LYS A 396 31.74 -17.70 -0.89
N ASN A 397 31.89 -16.40 -1.17
CA ASN A 397 32.25 -15.40 -0.15
C ASN A 397 31.41 -14.11 -0.19
N ASP A 398 30.26 -14.08 -0.88
CA ASP A 398 29.26 -13.05 -0.62
C ASP A 398 28.69 -13.23 0.78
N SER A 399 28.96 -12.25 1.64
CA SER A 399 28.62 -12.24 3.06
C SER A 399 27.64 -11.12 3.44
N ILE A 400 27.20 -10.29 2.48
CA ILE A 400 26.48 -9.03 2.75
C ILE A 400 25.21 -9.28 3.57
N GLY A 401 24.39 -10.25 3.17
CA GLY A 401 23.15 -10.60 3.88
C GLY A 401 23.41 -11.16 5.29
N ILE A 402 24.50 -11.89 5.50
CA ILE A 402 24.87 -12.47 6.80
C ILE A 402 25.37 -11.36 7.74
N LEU A 403 26.25 -10.48 7.26
CA LEU A 403 26.74 -9.32 8.00
C LEU A 403 25.59 -8.36 8.37
N SER A 404 24.68 -8.07 7.44
CA SER A 404 23.55 -7.16 7.65
C SER A 404 22.56 -7.68 8.71
N ASN A 405 22.29 -8.99 8.72
CA ASN A 405 21.48 -9.62 9.77
C ASN A 405 22.18 -9.55 11.14
N ALA A 406 23.51 -9.73 11.19
CA ALA A 406 24.27 -9.60 12.43
C ALA A 406 24.26 -8.15 12.96
N HIS A 407 24.45 -7.15 12.09
CA HIS A 407 24.36 -5.73 12.45
C HIS A 407 22.99 -5.40 13.05
N LEU A 408 21.91 -5.85 12.41
CA LEU A 408 20.54 -5.57 12.88
C LEU A 408 20.23 -6.21 14.23
N ALA A 409 20.73 -7.43 14.49
CA ALA A 409 20.57 -8.10 15.79
C ALA A 409 21.38 -7.43 16.92
N TRP A 410 22.63 -7.04 16.67
CA TRP A 410 23.44 -6.31 17.66
C TRP A 410 22.93 -4.88 17.92
N ALA A 411 22.42 -4.19 16.90
CA ALA A 411 21.85 -2.85 17.05
C ALA A 411 20.56 -2.85 17.91
N ASP A 412 19.82 -3.97 17.95
CA ASP A 412 18.71 -4.16 18.90
C ASP A 412 19.24 -4.48 20.32
N GLN A 413 20.10 -5.50 20.40
CA GLN A 413 20.57 -6.13 21.64
C GLN A 413 21.48 -5.23 22.50
N GLU A 414 22.40 -4.49 21.88
CA GLU A 414 23.40 -3.72 22.62
C GLU A 414 22.86 -2.36 23.10
N ARG A 415 23.26 -1.95 24.30
CA ARG A 415 22.80 -0.70 24.92
C ARG A 415 23.15 0.54 24.09
N GLU A 416 24.32 0.54 23.47
CA GLU A 416 24.80 1.58 22.55
C GLU A 416 24.24 1.43 21.13
N GLY A 417 23.65 0.28 20.80
CA GLY A 417 23.03 -0.01 19.51
C GLY A 417 23.96 0.27 18.33
N ILE A 418 23.52 1.09 17.36
CA ILE A 418 24.31 1.47 16.18
C ILE A 418 25.65 2.16 16.49
N TYR A 419 25.81 2.75 17.69
CA TYR A 419 27.05 3.39 18.12
C TYR A 419 28.08 2.40 18.69
N SER A 420 27.68 1.15 18.91
CA SER A 420 28.56 0.16 19.54
C SER A 420 29.75 -0.20 18.64
N ARG A 421 30.84 -0.63 19.28
CA ARG A 421 32.03 -1.12 18.57
C ARG A 421 31.73 -2.30 17.62
N ARG A 422 30.70 -3.12 17.90
CA ARG A 422 30.28 -4.20 16.99
C ARG A 422 29.56 -3.65 15.77
N CYS A 423 28.56 -2.79 15.96
CA CYS A 423 27.77 -2.23 14.86
C CYS A 423 28.65 -1.40 13.91
N LEU A 424 29.49 -0.52 14.44
CA LEU A 424 30.42 0.28 13.63
C LEU A 424 31.39 -0.59 12.82
N ALA A 425 31.97 -1.64 13.42
CA ALA A 425 32.86 -2.57 12.71
C ALA A 425 32.12 -3.44 11.68
N LEU A 426 30.83 -3.70 11.87
CA LEU A 426 30.00 -4.41 10.90
C LEU A 426 29.59 -3.50 9.72
N ALA A 427 29.30 -2.22 9.96
CA ALA A 427 29.05 -1.24 8.91
C ALA A 427 30.28 -1.05 8.00
N GLU A 428 31.47 -0.91 8.58
CA GLU A 428 32.75 -0.88 7.85
C GLU A 428 32.93 -2.12 6.96
N LYS A 429 32.69 -3.33 7.51
CA LYS A 429 32.77 -4.59 6.76
C LYS A 429 31.75 -4.69 5.63
N ILE A 430 30.52 -4.23 5.84
CA ILE A 430 29.49 -4.28 4.81
C ILE A 430 29.84 -3.32 3.66
N SER A 431 30.39 -2.15 3.96
CA SER A 431 30.96 -1.24 2.94
C SER A 431 32.06 -1.92 2.11
N VAL A 432 32.99 -2.65 2.74
CA VAL A 432 34.00 -3.45 2.00
C VAL A 432 33.36 -4.51 1.11
N CYS A 433 32.35 -5.24 1.61
CA CYS A 433 31.68 -6.29 0.84
C CYS A 433 30.83 -5.77 -0.33
N LEU A 434 30.23 -4.58 -0.23
CA LEU A 434 29.45 -3.98 -1.32
C LEU A 434 30.30 -3.74 -2.58
N ASP A 435 31.60 -3.45 -2.42
CA ASP A 435 32.54 -3.31 -3.53
C ASP A 435 33.28 -4.61 -3.90
N PHE A 436 32.98 -5.76 -3.29
CA PHE A 436 33.67 -7.04 -3.53
C PHE A 436 33.68 -7.40 -5.03
N ALA A 437 32.55 -7.23 -5.71
CA ALA A 437 32.43 -7.44 -7.16
C ALA A 437 33.32 -6.50 -7.99
N LYS A 438 33.65 -5.30 -7.48
CA LYS A 438 34.48 -4.28 -8.16
C LYS A 438 35.97 -4.37 -7.83
N ASN A 439 36.33 -4.81 -6.62
CA ASN A 439 37.68 -4.67 -6.07
C ASN A 439 38.35 -6.00 -5.64
N GLY A 440 37.60 -7.11 -5.54
CA GLY A 440 38.11 -8.43 -5.19
C GLY A 440 38.32 -8.69 -3.69
N ARG A 441 37.92 -7.77 -2.81
CA ARG A 441 38.05 -7.86 -1.34
C ARG A 441 36.68 -8.08 -0.70
N THR A 442 36.63 -8.93 0.31
CA THR A 442 35.43 -9.24 1.10
C THR A 442 35.80 -9.33 2.58
N ALA A 443 34.80 -9.28 3.45
CA ALA A 443 34.95 -9.36 4.90
C ALA A 443 34.00 -10.41 5.50
N PHE A 444 34.36 -10.90 6.70
CA PHE A 444 33.69 -12.02 7.35
C PHE A 444 33.33 -11.71 8.81
N LEU A 445 32.29 -12.36 9.32
CA LEU A 445 31.95 -12.37 10.75
C LEU A 445 33.01 -13.12 11.56
N ARG A 446 33.69 -12.38 12.45
CA ARG A 446 34.47 -12.94 13.56
C ARG A 446 33.54 -13.69 14.53
N ARG A 447 34.11 -14.52 15.40
CA ARG A 447 33.32 -15.33 16.35
C ARG A 447 32.52 -14.47 17.33
N ASP A 448 33.12 -13.37 17.78
CA ASP A 448 32.55 -12.37 18.70
C ASP A 448 31.49 -11.46 18.05
N GLU A 449 31.38 -11.46 16.72
CA GLU A 449 30.40 -10.69 15.95
C GLU A 449 29.17 -11.51 15.54
N ARG A 450 29.12 -12.81 15.86
CA ARG A 450 27.95 -13.66 15.58
C ARG A 450 26.95 -13.51 16.72
N PRO A 451 25.72 -13.00 16.49
CA PRO A 451 24.71 -12.94 17.55
C PRO A 451 24.36 -14.35 18.04
N PRO A 452 24.40 -14.63 19.36
CA PRO A 452 23.86 -15.87 19.92
C PRO A 452 22.32 -15.84 19.92
N LEU A 453 21.76 -14.65 20.08
CA LEU A 453 20.33 -14.36 20.25
C LEU A 453 19.83 -13.50 19.08
N TYR A 454 18.58 -13.67 18.66
CA TYR A 454 17.95 -12.87 17.61
C TYR A 454 16.62 -12.27 18.10
N PRO A 455 16.30 -11.00 17.76
CA PRO A 455 15.03 -10.40 18.15
C PRO A 455 13.85 -10.99 17.39
N ASP A 456 12.67 -11.01 18.02
CA ASP A 456 11.45 -11.65 17.55
C ASP A 456 11.00 -11.24 16.14
N PHE A 457 11.22 -9.97 15.76
CA PHE A 457 10.90 -9.50 14.40
C PHE A 457 11.76 -10.12 13.28
N MET A 458 12.86 -10.82 13.60
CA MET A 458 13.67 -11.53 12.61
C MET A 458 13.20 -12.96 12.33
N GLU A 459 12.21 -13.47 13.09
CA GLU A 459 11.55 -14.77 12.89
C GLU A 459 12.52 -15.97 12.74
N LYS A 460 13.63 -15.98 13.50
CA LYS A 460 14.68 -17.03 13.45
C LYS A 460 14.48 -18.21 14.41
N GLY A 461 13.36 -18.25 15.13
CA GLY A 461 13.09 -19.22 16.21
C GLY A 461 13.27 -20.70 15.86
N SER A 462 12.96 -21.11 14.62
CA SER A 462 13.10 -22.50 14.18
C SER A 462 14.56 -23.03 14.15
N HIS A 463 15.56 -22.13 14.23
CA HIS A 463 16.99 -22.50 14.14
C HIS A 463 17.95 -21.57 14.92
N LYS A 464 17.45 -20.54 15.61
CA LYS A 464 18.20 -19.64 16.51
C LYS A 464 17.38 -19.30 17.76
N ILE A 465 18.07 -19.08 18.88
CA ILE A 465 17.45 -18.63 20.13
C ILE A 465 16.89 -17.22 19.91
N THR A 466 15.62 -17.02 20.24
CA THR A 466 14.87 -15.79 19.99
C THR A 466 14.46 -15.09 21.29
N TYR A 467 14.52 -13.76 21.31
CA TYR A 467 14.09 -12.91 22.43
C TYR A 467 13.12 -11.82 21.97
N ARG A 468 12.39 -11.22 22.92
CA ARG A 468 11.43 -10.15 22.65
C ARG A 468 12.13 -8.80 22.57
N SER A 469 12.23 -8.20 21.38
CA SER A 469 12.76 -6.85 21.23
C SER A 469 11.84 -5.83 21.88
N ASP A 470 12.41 -4.90 22.66
CA ASP A 470 11.71 -3.73 23.21
C ASP A 470 11.98 -2.45 22.39
N ARG A 471 12.67 -2.57 21.24
CA ARG A 471 12.87 -1.50 20.23
C ARG A 471 11.65 -1.38 19.31
N ALA A 472 11.61 -0.32 18.50
CA ALA A 472 10.52 -0.03 17.57
C ALA A 472 10.20 -1.20 16.64
N LEU A 473 11.20 -1.86 16.05
CA LEU A 473 10.98 -3.00 15.14
C LEU A 473 10.22 -4.16 15.80
N GLY A 474 10.48 -4.46 17.07
CA GLY A 474 9.71 -5.46 17.82
C GLY A 474 8.24 -5.05 18.04
N VAL A 475 7.98 -3.77 18.36
CA VAL A 475 6.61 -3.28 18.59
C VAL A 475 5.80 -3.20 17.28
N LEU A 476 6.44 -2.76 16.19
CA LEU A 476 5.88 -2.72 14.84
C LEU A 476 5.52 -4.14 14.35
N TYR A 477 6.44 -5.10 14.49
CA TYR A 477 6.23 -6.50 14.14
C TYR A 477 5.06 -7.13 14.90
N ARG A 478 5.02 -7.01 16.24
CA ARG A 478 3.93 -7.59 17.05
C ARG A 478 2.57 -6.94 16.77
N THR A 479 2.56 -5.67 16.38
CA THR A 479 1.35 -4.98 15.87
C THR A 479 0.84 -5.65 14.59
N CYS A 480 1.72 -5.91 13.61
CA CYS A 480 1.33 -6.62 12.38
C CYS A 480 0.85 -8.05 12.66
N ARG A 481 1.56 -8.83 13.49
CA ARG A 481 1.17 -10.21 13.83
C ARG A 481 -0.20 -10.28 14.52
N SER A 482 -0.51 -9.33 15.40
CA SER A 482 -1.83 -9.22 16.04
C SER A 482 -2.95 -8.98 15.03
N LEU A 483 -2.68 -8.14 14.01
CA LEU A 483 -3.60 -7.84 12.91
C LEU A 483 -3.78 -9.05 11.98
N GLU A 484 -2.69 -9.69 11.55
CA GLU A 484 -2.72 -10.94 10.75
C GLU A 484 -3.55 -12.02 11.45
N ALA A 485 -3.35 -12.25 12.75
CA ALA A 485 -4.09 -13.24 13.51
C ALA A 485 -5.60 -12.93 13.58
N ALA A 486 -5.97 -11.64 13.67
CA ALA A 486 -7.35 -11.17 13.69
C ALA A 486 -8.05 -11.22 12.32
N VAL A 487 -7.31 -10.99 11.24
CA VAL A 487 -7.85 -10.79 9.89
C VAL A 487 -7.69 -12.00 8.97
N GLY A 488 -6.66 -12.82 9.15
CA GLY A 488 -6.28 -13.93 8.25
C GLY A 488 -7.30 -15.06 8.08
N ARG A 489 -8.43 -15.02 8.79
CA ARG A 489 -9.55 -15.96 8.65
C ARG A 489 -10.81 -15.38 8.01
N LEU A 490 -10.81 -14.09 7.67
CA LEU A 490 -12.02 -13.35 7.27
C LEU A 490 -12.15 -13.16 5.75
N GLY A 491 -11.10 -13.44 4.97
CA GLY A 491 -10.99 -13.04 3.56
C GLY A 491 -11.22 -14.14 2.51
N HIS A 492 -12.08 -15.13 2.77
CA HIS A 492 -12.45 -16.19 1.80
C HIS A 492 -13.94 -16.57 1.81
N ARG A 493 -14.79 -15.91 2.60
CA ARG A 493 -16.23 -16.22 2.68
C ARG A 493 -17.08 -15.14 2.04
N HIS A 494 -17.79 -15.53 1.00
CA HIS A 494 -19.01 -14.93 0.44
C HIS A 494 -19.39 -13.54 1.00
N VAL A 495 -18.99 -12.51 0.28
CA VAL A 495 -19.95 -11.45 -0.03
C VAL A 495 -20.98 -12.08 -0.98
N ASP A 496 -22.25 -11.72 -0.83
CA ASP A 496 -23.29 -12.11 -1.77
C ASP A 496 -22.88 -11.66 -3.19
N PRO A 497 -22.76 -12.57 -4.18
CA PRO A 497 -22.30 -12.22 -5.52
C PRO A 497 -23.31 -11.39 -6.32
N GLY A 498 -24.50 -11.10 -5.75
CA GLY A 498 -25.40 -9.97 -6.07
C GLY A 498 -25.18 -9.33 -7.44
N ARG A 499 -25.73 -9.96 -8.49
CA ARG A 499 -25.54 -9.54 -9.89
C ARG A 499 -25.78 -8.04 -10.08
N CYS A 500 -24.84 -7.36 -10.73
CA CYS A 500 -25.04 -5.99 -11.18
C CYS A 500 -26.13 -5.96 -12.27
N HIS A 501 -27.34 -5.51 -11.92
CA HIS A 501 -28.47 -5.46 -12.85
C HIS A 501 -28.17 -4.59 -14.08
N ALA A 502 -27.37 -3.53 -13.93
CA ALA A 502 -26.88 -2.68 -15.02
C ALA A 502 -25.96 -3.39 -16.04
N LEU A 503 -25.57 -4.65 -15.81
CA LEU A 503 -24.85 -5.51 -16.76
C LEU A 503 -25.75 -6.56 -17.45
N VAL A 504 -27.05 -6.60 -17.16
CA VAL A 504 -28.02 -7.50 -17.83
C VAL A 504 -28.52 -6.85 -19.12
N VAL A 505 -28.14 -7.41 -20.27
CA VAL A 505 -28.58 -6.93 -21.60
C VAL A 505 -29.57 -7.94 -22.19
N PRO A 506 -30.82 -7.57 -22.52
CA PRO A 506 -31.80 -8.50 -23.09
C PRO A 506 -31.26 -9.21 -24.34
N GLY A 507 -31.37 -10.54 -24.38
CA GLY A 507 -30.80 -11.38 -25.45
C GLY A 507 -29.36 -11.81 -25.23
N TRP A 508 -28.77 -11.59 -24.03
CA TRP A 508 -27.49 -12.21 -23.67
C TRP A 508 -27.55 -13.75 -23.72
N GLU A 509 -28.74 -14.32 -23.53
CA GLU A 509 -29.00 -15.76 -23.53
C GLU A 509 -28.57 -16.43 -24.84
N GLU A 510 -28.65 -15.72 -25.97
CA GLU A 510 -28.20 -16.15 -27.31
C GLU A 510 -26.72 -16.56 -27.31
N TYR A 511 -25.90 -15.92 -26.45
CA TYR A 511 -24.46 -16.15 -26.33
C TYR A 511 -24.07 -17.07 -25.19
N ARG A 512 -25.01 -17.54 -24.36
CA ARG A 512 -24.76 -18.29 -23.11
C ARG A 512 -23.82 -19.47 -23.30
N ASP A 513 -24.03 -20.28 -24.35
CA ASP A 513 -23.21 -21.47 -24.60
C ASP A 513 -21.80 -21.11 -25.10
N SER A 514 -21.60 -19.97 -25.77
CA SER A 514 -20.26 -19.49 -26.14
C SER A 514 -19.51 -18.96 -24.92
N ALA A 515 -20.19 -18.15 -24.09
CA ALA A 515 -19.66 -17.62 -22.84
C ALA A 515 -19.25 -18.75 -21.88
N LEU A 516 -20.08 -19.80 -21.75
CA LEU A 516 -19.80 -20.94 -20.89
C LEU A 516 -18.61 -21.78 -21.37
N ARG A 517 -18.37 -21.92 -22.69
CA ARG A 517 -17.15 -22.57 -23.20
C ARG A 517 -15.90 -21.75 -22.86
N ALA A 518 -15.91 -20.46 -23.16
CA ALA A 518 -14.79 -19.56 -22.88
C ALA A 518 -14.49 -19.45 -21.37
N LEU A 519 -15.51 -19.40 -20.50
CA LEU A 519 -15.36 -19.44 -19.05
C LEU A 519 -14.69 -20.74 -18.57
N ASN A 520 -15.07 -21.89 -19.14
CA ASN A 520 -14.46 -23.17 -18.76
C ASN A 520 -12.98 -23.27 -19.19
N GLU A 521 -12.62 -22.80 -20.38
CA GLU A 521 -11.23 -22.75 -20.84
C GLU A 521 -10.36 -21.77 -20.03
N TYR A 522 -10.95 -20.63 -19.66
CA TYR A 522 -10.35 -19.65 -18.76
C TYR A 522 -10.11 -20.25 -17.37
N ASN A 523 -11.15 -20.78 -16.74
CA ASN A 523 -11.08 -21.35 -15.39
C ASN A 523 -10.13 -22.54 -15.33
N ALA A 524 -10.09 -23.41 -16.35
CA ALA A 524 -9.11 -24.49 -16.44
C ALA A 524 -7.66 -23.98 -16.52
N SER A 525 -7.43 -22.82 -17.14
CA SER A 525 -6.11 -22.20 -17.26
C SER A 525 -5.70 -21.43 -16.00
N LEU A 526 -6.62 -20.71 -15.37
CA LEU A 526 -6.38 -20.01 -14.10
C LEU A 526 -6.18 -21.00 -12.95
N ARG A 527 -6.99 -22.07 -12.87
CA ARG A 527 -6.79 -23.17 -11.90
C ARG A 527 -5.45 -23.87 -12.09
N ARG A 528 -4.94 -23.97 -13.32
CA ARG A 528 -3.58 -24.49 -13.56
C ARG A 528 -2.51 -23.62 -12.89
N ILE A 529 -2.62 -22.28 -12.97
CA ILE A 529 -1.71 -21.35 -12.28
C ILE A 529 -1.85 -21.51 -10.75
N LEU A 530 -3.07 -21.52 -10.23
CA LEU A 530 -3.34 -21.67 -8.78
C LEU A 530 -2.71 -22.97 -8.22
N ILE A 531 -3.02 -24.11 -8.86
CA ILE A 531 -2.58 -25.45 -8.41
C ILE A 531 -1.08 -25.66 -8.62
N GLN A 532 -0.49 -25.16 -9.71
CA GLN A 532 0.93 -25.38 -10.03
C GLN A 532 1.89 -24.73 -9.03
N TYR A 533 1.46 -23.65 -8.34
CA TYR A 533 2.30 -22.90 -7.41
C TYR A 533 1.81 -22.91 -5.94
N GLY A 534 0.62 -23.48 -5.68
CA GLY A 534 0.01 -23.53 -4.34
C GLY A 534 -0.65 -22.22 -3.91
N ILE A 535 -1.20 -21.45 -4.85
CA ILE A 535 -1.76 -20.11 -4.61
C ILE A 535 -3.23 -20.22 -4.21
N ALA A 536 -3.59 -19.65 -3.05
CA ALA A 536 -4.87 -19.88 -2.39
C ALA A 536 -6.03 -18.99 -2.86
N SER A 537 -5.80 -18.05 -3.80
CA SER A 537 -6.90 -17.25 -4.37
C SER A 537 -6.59 -16.68 -5.75
N GLU A 538 -7.65 -16.56 -6.55
CA GLU A 538 -7.69 -15.80 -7.80
C GLU A 538 -7.15 -14.37 -7.62
N GLY A 539 -7.57 -13.67 -6.56
CA GLY A 539 -7.10 -12.31 -6.27
C GLY A 539 -5.59 -12.18 -6.12
N GLU A 540 -4.90 -13.18 -5.54
CA GLU A 540 -3.44 -13.19 -5.42
C GLU A 540 -2.73 -13.40 -6.77
N VAL A 541 -3.29 -14.21 -7.67
CA VAL A 541 -2.80 -14.37 -9.05
C VAL A 541 -3.05 -13.09 -9.85
N MET A 542 -4.30 -12.62 -9.89
CA MET A 542 -4.72 -11.52 -10.75
C MET A 542 -4.12 -10.18 -10.31
N ALA A 543 -4.00 -9.90 -9.01
CA ALA A 543 -3.25 -8.73 -8.53
C ALA A 543 -1.72 -8.87 -8.69
N CYS A 544 -1.22 -10.06 -9.04
CA CYS A 544 0.20 -10.43 -9.07
C CYS A 544 0.89 -10.23 -7.71
N MET A 545 0.21 -10.62 -6.62
CA MET A 545 0.63 -10.42 -5.22
C MET A 545 0.55 -11.72 -4.42
N VAL A 546 1.37 -12.67 -4.80
CA VAL A 546 1.33 -14.04 -4.27
C VAL A 546 1.81 -14.09 -2.82
N ASN A 547 0.92 -14.32 -1.87
CA ASN A 547 1.26 -14.48 -0.44
C ASN A 547 1.18 -15.94 0.03
N THR A 548 0.61 -16.82 -0.79
CA THR A 548 0.43 -18.25 -0.56
C THR A 548 1.11 -19.06 -1.66
N PHE A 549 1.91 -20.06 -1.28
CA PHE A 549 2.57 -21.01 -2.18
C PHE A 549 3.06 -22.25 -1.41
N ASP A 550 3.26 -23.35 -2.13
CA ASP A 550 3.67 -24.62 -1.55
C ASP A 550 5.07 -24.58 -0.90
N ALA A 551 5.26 -25.46 0.10
CA ALA A 551 6.50 -25.58 0.87
C ALA A 551 7.75 -25.80 0.01
N TYR A 552 7.62 -26.46 -1.15
CA TYR A 552 8.71 -26.65 -2.12
C TYR A 552 9.24 -25.30 -2.66
N HIS A 553 8.34 -24.41 -3.10
CA HIS A 553 8.71 -23.09 -3.59
C HIS A 553 9.15 -22.16 -2.45
N SER A 554 8.54 -22.30 -1.26
CA SER A 554 9.00 -21.60 -0.06
C SER A 554 10.45 -21.93 0.30
N ALA A 555 10.88 -23.18 0.15
CA ALA A 555 12.24 -23.61 0.46
C ALA A 555 13.30 -23.02 -0.49
N GLN A 556 12.94 -22.74 -1.75
CA GLN A 556 13.87 -22.19 -2.76
C GLN A 556 14.10 -20.68 -2.59
N SER A 557 13.36 -19.98 -1.72
CA SER A 557 13.44 -18.52 -1.47
C SER A 557 13.15 -17.63 -2.69
N ASP A 558 12.63 -18.21 -3.78
CA ASP A 558 12.60 -17.64 -5.12
C ASP A 558 11.34 -16.79 -5.42
N LYS A 559 10.72 -16.21 -4.37
CA LYS A 559 9.41 -15.51 -4.45
C LYS A 559 9.36 -14.44 -5.54
N LEU A 560 10.44 -13.69 -5.77
CA LEU A 560 10.48 -12.65 -6.82
C LEU A 560 10.39 -13.26 -8.23
N ASN A 561 11.07 -14.39 -8.47
CA ASN A 561 11.01 -15.11 -9.75
C ASN A 561 9.61 -15.70 -9.99
N MET A 562 8.89 -16.05 -8.92
CA MET A 562 7.48 -16.47 -8.99
C MET A 562 6.54 -15.31 -9.31
N GLU A 563 6.64 -14.17 -8.61
CA GLU A 563 5.78 -13.00 -8.86
C GLU A 563 5.92 -12.50 -10.31
N ASP A 564 7.16 -12.42 -10.82
CA ASP A 564 7.49 -12.06 -12.21
C ASP A 564 7.03 -13.10 -13.25
N LEU A 565 6.80 -14.36 -12.85
CA LEU A 565 6.31 -15.43 -13.73
C LEU A 565 4.79 -15.46 -13.76
N VAL A 566 4.16 -15.35 -12.59
CA VAL A 566 2.70 -15.25 -12.44
C VAL A 566 2.17 -14.01 -13.16
N GLU A 567 2.89 -12.88 -13.14
CA GLU A 567 2.54 -11.69 -13.94
C GLU A 567 2.50 -12.00 -15.45
N LYS A 568 3.53 -12.67 -15.98
CA LYS A 568 3.60 -13.04 -17.41
C LYS A 568 2.50 -14.02 -17.81
N MET A 569 2.19 -14.99 -16.95
CA MET A 569 1.10 -15.96 -17.17
C MET A 569 -0.28 -15.30 -17.10
N THR A 570 -0.50 -14.42 -16.13
CA THR A 570 -1.75 -13.65 -15.94
C THR A 570 -2.01 -12.72 -17.11
N LYS A 571 -0.97 -12.02 -17.58
CA LYS A 571 -1.02 -11.17 -18.78
C LYS A 571 -1.40 -11.99 -20.02
N PHE A 572 -0.68 -13.08 -20.31
CA PHE A 572 -0.93 -13.96 -21.45
C PHE A 572 -2.35 -14.56 -21.42
N LEU A 573 -2.83 -14.99 -20.24
CA LEU A 573 -4.20 -15.48 -20.04
C LEU A 573 -5.24 -14.39 -20.40
N THR A 574 -5.04 -13.17 -19.89
CA THR A 574 -5.96 -12.04 -20.12
C THR A 574 -5.98 -11.61 -21.59
N GLU A 575 -4.80 -11.50 -22.22
CA GLU A 575 -4.66 -11.10 -23.63
C GLU A 575 -5.29 -12.12 -24.58
N ASN A 576 -5.00 -13.41 -24.40
CA ASN A 576 -5.58 -14.48 -25.25
C ASN A 576 -7.11 -14.57 -25.09
N THR A 577 -7.61 -14.47 -23.86
CA THR A 577 -9.06 -14.55 -23.58
C THR A 577 -9.80 -13.38 -24.20
N ARG A 578 -9.21 -12.18 -24.13
CA ARG A 578 -9.70 -11.00 -24.85
C ARG A 578 -9.69 -11.22 -26.37
N GLU A 579 -8.64 -11.84 -26.93
CA GLU A 579 -8.60 -12.16 -28.37
C GLU A 579 -9.75 -13.08 -28.79
N VAL A 580 -10.06 -14.12 -28.00
CA VAL A 580 -11.20 -15.03 -28.27
C VAL A 580 -12.52 -14.25 -28.40
N PHE A 581 -12.82 -13.33 -27.47
CA PHE A 581 -14.05 -12.53 -27.52
C PHE A 581 -14.19 -11.77 -28.85
N PHE A 582 -13.15 -11.00 -29.21
CA PHE A 582 -13.17 -10.14 -30.39
C PHE A 582 -13.08 -10.92 -31.71
N ARG A 583 -12.32 -12.02 -31.75
CA ARG A 583 -12.20 -12.87 -32.94
C ARG A 583 -13.54 -13.52 -33.29
N GLU A 584 -14.18 -14.21 -32.34
CA GLU A 584 -15.50 -14.79 -32.55
C GLU A 584 -16.57 -13.73 -32.89
N LEU A 585 -16.48 -12.52 -32.31
CA LEU A 585 -17.41 -11.42 -32.60
C LEU A 585 -17.22 -10.88 -34.03
N LEU A 586 -15.97 -10.78 -34.52
CA LEU A 586 -15.69 -10.40 -35.91
C LEU A 586 -16.20 -11.46 -36.89
N GLU A 587 -15.89 -12.74 -36.64
CA GLU A 587 -16.38 -13.88 -37.43
C GLU A 587 -17.92 -13.90 -37.54
N GLU A 588 -18.62 -13.60 -36.45
CA GLU A 588 -20.08 -13.48 -36.44
C GLU A 588 -20.60 -12.28 -37.26
N LEU A 589 -20.02 -11.09 -37.08
CA LEU A 589 -20.46 -9.87 -37.75
C LEU A 589 -20.19 -9.91 -39.26
N GLU A 590 -19.06 -10.49 -39.67
CA GLU A 590 -18.74 -10.76 -41.08
C GLU A 590 -19.69 -11.82 -41.66
N GLY A 591 -19.90 -12.95 -40.95
CA GLY A 591 -20.78 -14.02 -41.39
C GLY A 591 -22.25 -13.61 -41.59
N HIS A 592 -22.72 -12.61 -40.84
CA HIS A 592 -24.06 -12.03 -40.98
C HIS A 592 -24.11 -10.77 -41.89
N SER A 593 -22.97 -10.32 -42.43
CA SER A 593 -22.85 -9.09 -43.24
C SER A 593 -23.40 -7.82 -42.55
N ILE A 594 -23.15 -7.67 -41.23
CA ILE A 594 -23.69 -6.57 -40.42
C ILE A 594 -22.75 -5.35 -40.49
N ASP A 595 -23.14 -4.38 -41.32
CA ASP A 595 -22.49 -3.08 -41.51
C ASP A 595 -23.10 -1.97 -40.62
N ASP A 596 -24.26 -2.21 -39.99
CA ASP A 596 -24.90 -1.24 -39.09
C ASP A 596 -24.21 -1.19 -37.71
N GLU A 597 -23.64 -0.04 -37.37
CA GLU A 597 -22.93 0.19 -36.10
C GLU A 597 -23.81 0.10 -34.84
N SER A 598 -25.14 0.22 -34.95
CA SER A 598 -26.04 0.05 -33.82
C SER A 598 -26.25 -1.43 -33.49
N GLU A 599 -26.50 -2.30 -34.47
CA GLU A 599 -26.59 -3.75 -34.28
C GLU A 599 -25.23 -4.37 -33.92
N ARG A 600 -24.13 -3.89 -34.52
CA ARG A 600 -22.76 -4.27 -34.14
C ARG A 600 -22.49 -4.00 -32.65
N ARG A 601 -22.93 -2.84 -32.15
CA ARG A 601 -22.86 -2.49 -30.72
C ARG A 601 -23.81 -3.36 -29.88
N ALA A 602 -25.04 -3.58 -30.32
CA ALA A 602 -26.03 -4.38 -29.60
C ALA A 602 -25.59 -5.84 -29.42
N ARG A 603 -24.95 -6.45 -30.42
CA ARG A 603 -24.34 -7.79 -30.32
C ARG A 603 -23.15 -7.81 -29.38
N LYS A 604 -22.23 -6.85 -29.53
CA LYS A 604 -21.09 -6.68 -28.59
C LYS A 604 -21.58 -6.58 -27.13
N HIS A 605 -22.64 -5.83 -26.88
CA HIS A 605 -23.23 -5.65 -25.55
C HIS A 605 -23.91 -6.93 -25.04
N ARG A 606 -24.74 -7.60 -25.86
CA ARG A 606 -25.34 -8.91 -25.51
C ARG A 606 -24.28 -9.96 -25.17
N LYS A 607 -23.21 -10.05 -25.97
CA LYS A 607 -22.13 -11.03 -25.76
C LYS A 607 -21.29 -10.71 -24.52
N ALA A 608 -20.99 -9.43 -24.25
CA ALA A 608 -20.27 -9.02 -23.03
C ALA A 608 -21.12 -9.22 -21.77
N SER A 609 -22.42 -8.94 -21.84
CA SER A 609 -23.38 -9.27 -20.78
C SER A 609 -23.39 -10.79 -20.50
N ALA A 610 -23.41 -11.62 -21.55
CA ALA A 610 -23.39 -13.07 -21.40
C ALA A 610 -22.15 -13.58 -20.66
N TRP A 611 -20.97 -13.00 -20.93
CA TRP A 611 -19.73 -13.30 -20.21
C TRP A 611 -19.82 -12.98 -18.71
N TYR A 612 -20.44 -11.86 -18.35
CA TYR A 612 -20.69 -11.53 -16.93
C TYR A 612 -21.74 -12.49 -16.32
N MET A 613 -22.85 -12.74 -17.02
CA MET A 613 -23.98 -13.50 -16.50
C MET A 613 -23.69 -14.99 -16.25
N VAL A 614 -22.81 -15.64 -17.04
CA VAL A 614 -22.39 -17.03 -16.77
C VAL A 614 -21.36 -17.14 -15.65
N THR A 615 -20.60 -16.08 -15.36
CA THR A 615 -19.63 -16.04 -14.26
C THR A 615 -20.30 -15.71 -12.93
N TYR A 616 -21.30 -14.85 -12.93
CA TYR A 616 -22.06 -14.42 -11.75
C TYR A 616 -23.37 -15.22 -11.65
N ASP A 617 -23.34 -16.52 -11.95
CA ASP A 617 -24.49 -17.43 -11.84
C ASP A 617 -24.55 -18.07 -10.44
N PRO A 618 -25.60 -17.83 -9.61
CA PRO A 618 -25.66 -18.37 -8.25
C PRO A 618 -25.69 -19.90 -8.18
N GLU A 619 -26.06 -20.58 -9.27
CA GLU A 619 -25.99 -22.05 -9.40
C GLU A 619 -24.59 -22.55 -9.81
N GLY A 620 -23.67 -21.64 -10.15
CA GLY A 620 -22.31 -21.93 -10.61
C GLY A 620 -21.38 -22.36 -9.48
N GLN A 621 -21.22 -23.67 -9.29
CA GLN A 621 -20.29 -24.24 -8.31
C GLN A 621 -18.82 -23.91 -8.63
N ASP A 622 -18.07 -23.50 -7.61
CA ASP A 622 -16.59 -23.34 -7.65
C ASP A 622 -16.09 -22.30 -8.68
N THR A 623 -16.94 -21.32 -9.02
CA THR A 623 -16.70 -20.33 -10.07
C THR A 623 -15.62 -19.30 -9.70
N LEU A 624 -14.80 -18.92 -10.68
CA LEU A 624 -13.78 -17.86 -10.59
C LEU A 624 -14.28 -16.61 -11.33
N PHE A 625 -14.08 -15.43 -10.75
CA PHE A 625 -14.81 -14.20 -11.13
C PHE A 625 -14.05 -13.26 -12.08
N SER A 626 -12.77 -13.51 -12.37
CA SER A 626 -11.93 -12.61 -13.18
C SER A 626 -12.20 -12.64 -14.69
N PHE A 627 -12.85 -13.69 -15.20
CA PHE A 627 -13.11 -13.92 -16.63
C PHE A 627 -13.70 -12.72 -17.41
N PRO A 628 -14.88 -12.15 -17.04
CA PRO A 628 -15.51 -11.08 -17.81
C PRO A 628 -14.68 -9.79 -17.83
N TRP A 629 -13.79 -9.60 -16.85
CA TRP A 629 -12.95 -8.40 -16.75
C TRP A 629 -11.83 -8.34 -17.79
N CYS A 630 -11.61 -9.41 -18.57
CA CYS A 630 -10.78 -9.36 -19.80
C CYS A 630 -11.33 -8.39 -20.86
N ILE A 631 -12.63 -8.05 -20.78
CA ILE A 631 -13.35 -7.10 -21.65
C ILE A 631 -13.98 -5.94 -20.85
N ALA A 632 -13.31 -5.50 -19.77
CA ALA A 632 -13.83 -4.48 -18.86
C ALA A 632 -14.17 -3.13 -19.53
N ASP A 633 -13.49 -2.77 -20.62
CA ASP A 633 -13.83 -1.62 -21.46
C ASP A 633 -15.20 -1.75 -22.15
N VAL A 634 -15.53 -2.95 -22.63
CA VAL A 634 -16.85 -3.25 -23.21
C VAL A 634 -17.93 -3.28 -22.12
N LEU A 635 -17.61 -3.78 -20.92
CA LEU A 635 -18.53 -3.72 -19.77
C LEU A 635 -18.78 -2.28 -19.32
N VAL A 636 -17.80 -1.38 -19.42
CA VAL A 636 -18.00 0.07 -19.22
C VAL A 636 -18.97 0.66 -20.26
N GLU A 637 -18.93 0.23 -21.53
CA GLU A 637 -19.93 0.65 -22.54
C GLU A 637 -21.35 0.15 -22.20
N VAL A 638 -21.49 -1.09 -21.71
CA VAL A 638 -22.77 -1.64 -21.23
C VAL A 638 -23.29 -0.83 -20.04
N LEU A 639 -22.48 -0.65 -18.99
CA LEU A 639 -22.84 0.13 -17.79
C LEU A 639 -23.27 1.56 -18.16
N ARG A 640 -22.55 2.23 -19.05
CA ARG A 640 -22.90 3.58 -19.52
C ARG A 640 -24.24 3.63 -20.25
N SER A 641 -24.67 2.50 -20.85
CA SER A 641 -25.92 2.36 -21.61
C SER A 641 -27.12 1.87 -20.77
N SER A 642 -26.91 1.44 -19.52
CA SER A 642 -27.96 0.95 -18.61
C SER A 642 -28.88 2.05 -18.07
N ASP A 643 -30.04 1.70 -17.50
CA ASP A 643 -30.87 2.66 -16.77
C ASP A 643 -30.14 3.08 -15.46
N PRO A 644 -30.12 4.38 -15.09
CA PRO A 644 -29.60 4.82 -13.78
C PRO A 644 -30.25 4.16 -12.56
N GLN A 645 -31.46 3.61 -12.68
CA GLN A 645 -32.17 2.90 -11.60
C GLN A 645 -31.53 1.54 -11.26
N ASP A 646 -30.85 0.88 -12.22
CA ASP A 646 -30.18 -0.42 -12.03
C ASP A 646 -28.82 -0.31 -11.31
N ARG A 647 -28.43 0.92 -10.93
CA ARG A 647 -27.10 1.27 -10.40
C ARG A 647 -27.16 1.54 -8.90
N VAL A 648 -26.90 0.50 -8.11
CA VAL A 648 -26.85 0.58 -6.64
C VAL A 648 -25.47 1.08 -6.19
N TRP A 649 -25.43 2.08 -5.30
CA TRP A 649 -24.18 2.75 -4.89
C TRP A 649 -24.15 3.12 -3.40
N TYR A 650 -23.12 2.67 -2.69
CA TYR A 650 -22.86 2.98 -1.29
C TYR A 650 -21.42 3.51 -1.10
N PRO A 651 -21.20 4.82 -0.87
CA PRO A 651 -19.86 5.40 -0.71
C PRO A 651 -19.03 4.79 0.43
N ASN A 652 -19.70 4.25 1.46
CA ASN A 652 -19.09 3.38 2.46
C ASN A 652 -20.06 2.25 2.83
N ILE A 653 -19.68 1.01 2.50
CA ILE A 653 -20.51 -0.20 2.71
C ILE A 653 -20.80 -0.51 4.19
N LEU A 654 -19.89 -0.15 5.11
CA LEU A 654 -20.07 -0.40 6.54
C LEU A 654 -21.13 0.54 7.16
N HIS A 655 -21.29 1.75 6.63
CA HIS A 655 -22.37 2.65 7.06
C HIS A 655 -23.74 1.97 6.84
N TRP A 656 -23.93 1.37 5.66
CA TRP A 656 -25.15 0.63 5.32
C TRP A 656 -25.34 -0.61 6.19
N LYS A 657 -24.34 -1.50 6.31
CA LYS A 657 -24.48 -2.73 7.12
C LYS A 657 -24.74 -2.46 8.61
N VAL A 658 -24.09 -1.45 9.21
CA VAL A 658 -24.34 -1.09 10.62
C VAL A 658 -25.70 -0.40 10.81
N ASN A 659 -26.19 0.35 9.82
CA ASN A 659 -27.58 0.86 9.82
C ASN A 659 -28.60 -0.27 9.77
N LEU A 660 -28.45 -1.21 8.82
CA LEU A 660 -29.36 -2.33 8.65
C LEU A 660 -29.43 -3.19 9.91
N PHE A 661 -28.28 -3.45 10.56
CA PHE A 661 -28.26 -4.08 11.88
C PHE A 661 -29.05 -3.27 12.91
N ALA A 662 -28.79 -1.96 13.03
CA ALA A 662 -29.40 -1.10 14.03
C ALA A 662 -30.92 -0.89 13.82
N GLN A 663 -31.41 -1.04 12.59
CA GLN A 663 -32.84 -1.02 12.26
C GLN A 663 -33.55 -2.33 12.59
N ASN A 664 -32.88 -3.48 12.44
CA ASN A 664 -33.46 -4.80 12.61
C ASN A 664 -33.38 -5.36 14.05
N ASN A 665 -32.99 -4.54 15.05
CA ASN A 665 -32.74 -5.00 16.42
C ASN A 665 -33.42 -4.09 17.46
N ASP A 666 -34.66 -4.40 17.82
CA ASP A 666 -35.44 -3.69 18.86
C ASP A 666 -34.72 -3.59 20.22
N GLY A 667 -33.82 -4.53 20.53
CA GLY A 667 -32.99 -4.51 21.73
C GLY A 667 -32.00 -3.32 21.84
N LEU A 668 -31.92 -2.46 20.82
CA LEU A 668 -31.23 -1.17 20.88
C LEU A 668 -32.16 0.02 21.23
N ALA A 669 -33.47 -0.20 21.41
CA ALA A 669 -34.45 0.85 21.70
C ALA A 669 -34.53 1.23 23.19
N GLU A 670 -34.22 0.32 24.11
CA GLU A 670 -34.10 0.60 25.56
C GLU A 670 -32.81 1.37 25.89
N VAL A 671 -32.65 2.58 25.35
CA VAL A 671 -31.48 3.41 25.64
C VAL A 671 -31.68 4.22 26.93
N ASP A 672 -30.88 3.88 27.94
CA ASP A 672 -30.57 4.70 29.13
C ASP A 672 -30.58 6.21 28.81
N ASP A 673 -30.97 7.07 29.76
CA ASP A 673 -30.86 8.52 29.55
C ASP A 673 -29.42 9.03 29.67
N VAL A 674 -28.63 8.80 28.62
CA VAL A 674 -27.21 9.18 28.55
C VAL A 674 -27.05 10.70 28.70
N PRO A 675 -26.45 11.20 29.81
CA PRO A 675 -26.55 12.61 30.17
C PRO A 675 -25.96 13.56 29.12
N GLY A 676 -26.83 14.36 28.49
CA GLY A 676 -26.43 15.34 27.48
C GLY A 676 -26.11 14.76 26.09
N LEU A 677 -26.73 13.63 25.71
CA LEU A 677 -26.92 13.26 24.30
C LEU A 677 -28.41 13.28 23.96
N VAL A 678 -28.77 14.02 22.90
CA VAL A 678 -30.16 14.21 22.46
C VAL A 678 -30.36 13.64 21.05
N GLY A 679 -31.36 12.79 20.90
CA GLY A 679 -31.70 12.08 19.65
C GLY A 679 -31.29 10.60 19.72
N GLU A 680 -32.21 9.72 19.31
CA GLU A 680 -32.02 8.26 19.36
C GLU A 680 -30.78 7.81 18.58
N THR A 681 -30.52 8.37 17.40
CA THR A 681 -29.37 7.99 16.56
C THR A 681 -28.02 8.15 17.27
N PHE A 682 -27.81 9.27 17.99
CA PHE A 682 -26.58 9.50 18.77
C PHE A 682 -26.51 8.58 20.00
N LYS A 683 -27.67 8.30 20.62
CA LYS A 683 -27.81 7.40 21.76
C LYS A 683 -27.50 5.94 21.38
N SER A 684 -28.08 5.41 20.31
CA SER A 684 -27.83 4.04 19.82
C SER A 684 -26.38 3.86 19.35
N ALA A 685 -25.81 4.84 18.63
CA ALA A 685 -24.40 4.81 18.24
C ALA A 685 -23.46 4.74 19.47
N TYR A 686 -23.72 5.55 20.50
CA TYR A 686 -22.99 5.50 21.76
C TYR A 686 -23.14 4.14 22.47
N CYS A 687 -24.34 3.54 22.48
CA CYS A 687 -24.57 2.22 23.07
C CYS A 687 -23.83 1.09 22.36
N ILE A 688 -23.75 1.10 21.02
CA ILE A 688 -22.94 0.14 20.25
C ILE A 688 -21.46 0.26 20.63
N ILE A 689 -20.92 1.49 20.64
CA ILE A 689 -19.52 1.74 21.03
C ILE A 689 -19.25 1.32 22.50
N LYS A 690 -20.18 1.61 23.42
CA LYS A 690 -20.12 1.21 24.84
C LYS A 690 -20.10 -0.31 24.99
N LYS A 691 -20.95 -1.05 24.25
CA LYS A 691 -21.01 -2.51 24.29
C LYS A 691 -19.71 -3.15 23.76
N TRP A 692 -19.25 -2.71 22.59
CA TRP A 692 -17.99 -3.16 21.98
C TRP A 692 -16.78 -2.98 22.92
N LEU A 693 -16.65 -1.80 23.54
CA LEU A 693 -15.54 -1.52 24.46
C LEU A 693 -15.65 -2.23 25.82
N ALA A 694 -16.84 -2.67 26.23
CA ALA A 694 -17.01 -3.54 27.40
C ALA A 694 -16.46 -4.95 27.10
N ASP A 695 -16.81 -5.53 25.96
CA ASP A 695 -16.41 -6.88 25.55
C ASP A 695 -14.90 -6.98 25.25
N GLU A 696 -14.29 -5.92 24.71
CA GLU A 696 -12.82 -5.84 24.59
C GLU A 696 -12.12 -5.49 25.91
N THR A 697 -12.85 -5.48 27.03
CA THR A 697 -12.37 -5.24 28.40
C THR A 697 -11.72 -3.86 28.63
N LEU A 698 -12.05 -2.88 27.77
CA LEU A 698 -11.57 -1.49 27.89
C LEU A 698 -12.47 -0.62 28.78
N LEU A 699 -13.71 -1.04 29.07
CA LEU A 699 -14.56 -0.39 30.07
C LEU A 699 -14.45 -1.03 31.47
N GLY A 700 -14.41 -0.16 32.49
CA GLY A 700 -14.49 -0.56 33.89
C GLY A 700 -15.95 -0.75 34.35
N GLN A 701 -16.31 -1.98 34.71
CA GLN A 701 -17.59 -2.30 35.35
C GLN A 701 -17.77 -1.53 36.68
N GLN A 702 -18.93 -0.91 36.89
CA GLN A 702 -19.33 -0.40 38.21
C GLN A 702 -19.81 -1.56 39.10
N GLU A 703 -19.07 -1.86 40.16
CA GLU A 703 -19.52 -2.67 41.29
C GLU A 703 -19.18 -1.92 42.58
N ALA A 704 -20.04 -2.04 43.61
CA ALA A 704 -20.03 -1.14 44.77
C ALA A 704 -18.95 -1.45 45.83
N SER A 705 -17.93 -2.26 45.52
CA SER A 705 -16.82 -2.59 46.43
C SER A 705 -15.57 -1.78 46.08
N ALA A 706 -14.89 -1.24 47.11
CA ALA A 706 -13.90 -0.18 46.97
C ALA A 706 -12.51 -0.66 46.48
N LEU A 707 -12.40 -1.09 45.22
CA LEU A 707 -11.14 -1.30 44.49
C LEU A 707 -11.33 -0.96 43.01
N THR A 708 -10.70 0.12 42.55
CA THR A 708 -10.95 0.71 41.22
C THR A 708 -10.47 -0.18 40.07
N LYS A 709 -11.40 -0.62 39.20
CA LYS A 709 -11.10 -1.49 38.06
C LYS A 709 -10.32 -0.74 36.95
N PRO A 710 -9.33 -1.38 36.29
CA PRO A 710 -8.49 -0.73 35.29
C PRO A 710 -9.16 -0.67 33.91
N GLY A 711 -9.92 0.40 33.64
CA GLY A 711 -10.51 0.69 32.33
C GLY A 711 -10.98 2.15 32.22
N LEU A 712 -11.47 2.55 31.05
CA LEU A 712 -12.28 3.76 30.88
C LEU A 712 -13.60 3.59 31.65
N CYS A 713 -14.02 4.57 32.43
CA CYS A 713 -15.39 4.60 32.95
C CYS A 713 -16.37 5.14 31.90
N SER A 714 -17.67 4.92 32.10
CA SER A 714 -18.74 5.42 31.21
C SER A 714 -18.65 6.93 30.98
N ASP A 715 -18.31 7.72 32.01
CA ASP A 715 -18.20 9.19 31.90
C ASP A 715 -17.00 9.61 31.05
N CYS A 716 -15.90 8.85 31.11
CA CYS A 716 -14.78 9.02 30.20
C CYS A 716 -15.18 8.65 28.76
N LEU A 717 -15.82 7.49 28.53
CA LEU A 717 -16.24 7.14 27.16
C LEU A 717 -17.20 8.20 26.57
N LEU A 718 -18.14 8.70 27.38
CA LEU A 718 -19.04 9.80 26.98
C LEU A 718 -18.29 11.10 26.69
N THR A 719 -17.18 11.37 27.39
CA THR A 719 -16.30 12.50 27.11
C THR A 719 -15.53 12.32 25.80
N VAL A 720 -15.03 11.10 25.49
CA VAL A 720 -14.42 10.80 24.18
C VAL A 720 -15.43 10.95 23.05
N PHE A 721 -16.63 10.41 23.23
CA PHE A 721 -17.68 10.47 22.20
C PHE A 721 -18.16 11.90 21.95
N LYS A 722 -18.31 12.72 23.00
CA LYS A 722 -18.62 14.15 22.85
C LYS A 722 -17.48 14.90 22.14
N GLU A 723 -16.22 14.63 22.47
CA GLU A 723 -15.08 15.23 21.76
C GLU A 723 -15.03 14.82 20.27
N PHE A 724 -15.39 13.58 19.94
CA PHE A 724 -15.61 13.15 18.56
C PHE A 724 -16.73 13.96 17.87
N LEU A 725 -17.86 14.21 18.55
CA LEU A 725 -18.95 15.05 18.02
C LEU A 725 -18.59 16.55 17.97
N GLU A 726 -17.62 17.02 18.77
CA GLU A 726 -17.08 18.39 18.71
C GLU A 726 -16.17 18.55 17.49
N ASN A 727 -15.26 17.60 17.23
CA ASN A 727 -14.33 17.60 16.09
C ASN A 727 -15.02 17.51 14.71
N HIS A 728 -16.31 17.13 14.65
CA HIS A 728 -17.09 17.06 13.40
C HIS A 728 -18.33 17.98 13.43
N GLU A 729 -18.33 19.02 14.28
CA GLU A 729 -19.40 20.04 14.43
C GLU A 729 -20.81 19.54 14.86
N LEU A 730 -21.00 18.22 14.99
CA LEU A 730 -22.25 17.53 15.34
C LEU A 730 -22.81 17.89 16.73
N SER A 731 -22.01 18.47 17.61
CA SER A 731 -22.40 18.86 18.99
C SER A 731 -23.56 19.85 19.07
N SER A 732 -23.83 20.60 17.98
CA SER A 732 -25.04 21.42 17.90
C SER A 732 -26.32 20.58 17.81
N LEU A 733 -26.28 19.47 17.04
CA LEU A 733 -27.39 18.57 16.75
C LEU A 733 -27.72 17.63 17.92
N SER A 734 -26.69 17.15 18.63
CA SER A 734 -26.83 16.26 19.79
C SER A 734 -27.22 16.98 21.11
N SER A 735 -27.48 18.29 21.06
CA SER A 735 -27.79 19.13 22.22
C SER A 735 -29.29 19.42 22.41
N PRO A 736 -29.75 19.83 23.61
CA PRO A 736 -31.13 20.27 23.82
C PRO A 736 -31.56 21.47 22.95
N LYS A 737 -30.62 22.36 22.59
CA LYS A 737 -30.87 23.48 21.66
C LYS A 737 -31.10 22.97 20.22
N GLY A 738 -30.45 21.87 19.84
CA GLY A 738 -30.60 21.20 18.55
C GLY A 738 -32.04 20.79 18.24
N LYS A 739 -32.85 20.41 19.23
CA LYS A 739 -34.29 20.07 19.04
C LYS A 739 -35.12 21.19 18.39
N VAL A 740 -34.78 22.46 18.60
CA VAL A 740 -35.47 23.60 17.96
C VAL A 740 -35.01 23.78 16.50
N MET A 741 -33.73 23.54 16.23
CA MET A 741 -33.15 23.67 14.88
C MET A 741 -33.53 22.49 13.98
N MET A 742 -33.54 21.25 14.51
CA MET A 742 -34.09 20.07 13.84
C MET A 742 -35.58 20.24 13.53
N ARG A 743 -36.40 20.72 14.48
CA ARG A 743 -37.83 20.99 14.22
C ARG A 743 -38.07 22.12 13.22
N LYS A 744 -37.18 23.12 13.13
CA LYS A 744 -37.22 24.12 12.04
C LYS A 744 -36.78 23.52 10.70
N ARG A 745 -35.74 22.68 10.65
CA ARG A 745 -35.32 21.99 9.43
C ARG A 745 -36.38 21.00 8.91
N HIS A 746 -37.00 20.17 9.76
CA HIS A 746 -38.16 19.35 9.37
C HIS A 746 -39.39 20.16 8.93
N ARG A 747 -39.56 21.43 9.36
CA ARG A 747 -40.60 22.32 8.81
C ARG A 747 -40.22 23.03 7.50
N VAL A 748 -38.96 22.94 7.08
CA VAL A 748 -38.47 23.35 5.74
C VAL A 748 -38.25 22.12 4.83
N LEU A 749 -38.24 20.92 5.41
CA LEU A 749 -38.07 19.62 4.77
C LEU A 749 -39.21 18.65 5.14
N LEU A 750 -40.44 19.13 5.08
CA LEU A 750 -41.49 18.36 4.40
C LEU A 750 -41.25 18.53 2.89
N PRO A 751 -41.51 17.52 2.05
CA PRO A 751 -41.13 17.60 0.64
C PRO A 751 -41.77 18.78 -0.08
N VAL A 752 -40.95 19.70 -0.61
CA VAL A 752 -41.37 20.70 -1.61
C VAL A 752 -41.48 20.00 -2.97
N ALA A 753 -42.31 18.95 -3.01
CA ALA A 753 -42.53 18.03 -4.11
C ALA A 753 -44.05 17.82 -4.39
N VAL A 754 -44.89 18.72 -3.84
CA VAL A 754 -46.36 18.74 -4.06
C VAL A 754 -46.82 20.16 -4.46
N ALA A 755 -45.94 20.97 -5.06
CA ALA A 755 -46.21 22.37 -5.41
C ALA A 755 -45.60 22.83 -6.75
N LYS A 756 -45.13 21.90 -7.60
CA LYS A 756 -44.65 22.17 -8.96
C LYS A 756 -45.10 21.15 -10.02
N ALA A 757 -46.04 20.27 -9.67
CA ALA A 757 -46.69 19.36 -10.63
C ALA A 757 -48.03 19.93 -11.16
N GLU A 758 -48.76 20.70 -10.34
CA GLU A 758 -50.10 21.20 -10.71
C GLU A 758 -50.10 22.60 -11.38
N GLN A 759 -49.03 23.39 -11.23
CA GLN A 759 -48.93 24.69 -11.91
C GLN A 759 -48.77 24.51 -13.43
N THR A 760 -47.91 23.57 -13.84
CA THR A 760 -47.59 23.26 -15.25
C THR A 760 -48.73 22.56 -16.00
N ALA A 761 -49.78 22.14 -15.30
CA ALA A 761 -51.02 21.61 -15.88
C ALA A 761 -52.08 22.71 -16.14
N LEU A 762 -51.88 23.93 -15.62
CA LEU A 762 -52.82 25.05 -15.74
C LEU A 762 -52.40 26.09 -16.79
N ASP A 763 -51.10 26.39 -16.94
CA ASP A 763 -50.62 27.34 -17.96
C ASP A 763 -50.71 26.79 -19.40
N ASN A 764 -50.69 25.46 -19.57
CA ASN A 764 -50.88 24.80 -20.87
C ASN A 764 -52.29 24.93 -21.48
N LYS A 765 -53.18 25.72 -20.86
CA LYS A 765 -54.47 26.11 -21.45
C LYS A 765 -54.47 27.49 -22.13
N CYS A 766 -53.32 28.17 -22.19
CA CYS A 766 -53.19 29.53 -22.71
C CYS A 766 -51.97 29.77 -23.64
N ARG A 767 -51.85 28.99 -24.73
CA ARG A 767 -51.39 29.45 -26.08
C ARG A 767 -51.26 28.30 -27.08
N GLY A 768 -52.07 28.34 -28.13
CA GLY A 768 -51.74 27.72 -29.42
C GLY A 768 -51.16 28.77 -30.37
N GLN A 769 -50.34 28.32 -31.32
CA GLN A 769 -49.71 29.12 -32.41
C GLN A 769 -48.65 30.14 -31.93
N GLN A 770 -47.56 30.43 -32.66
CA GLN A 770 -47.21 30.13 -34.06
C GLN A 770 -45.76 29.62 -34.21
N GLY A 771 -45.47 29.07 -35.40
CA GLY A 771 -44.16 29.01 -36.07
C GLY A 771 -44.39 28.75 -37.58
N PRO A 772 -43.36 28.54 -38.42
CA PRO A 772 -41.92 28.68 -38.19
C PRO A 772 -41.13 29.44 -39.31
N ALA A 773 -39.83 29.67 -39.08
CA ALA A 773 -38.71 29.78 -40.05
C ALA A 773 -38.68 30.83 -41.20
N ALA A 774 -37.62 31.67 -41.22
CA ALA A 774 -36.67 31.83 -42.36
C ALA A 774 -35.53 32.86 -42.06
N GLN A 775 -34.46 32.83 -42.87
CA GLN A 775 -33.31 33.77 -42.93
C GLN A 775 -33.41 34.63 -44.23
N PRO A 776 -32.47 35.54 -44.66
CA PRO A 776 -31.19 36.00 -44.06
C PRO A 776 -30.90 37.53 -44.13
N ALA A 777 -29.71 37.92 -43.65
CA ALA A 777 -28.85 39.09 -43.97
C ALA A 777 -29.39 40.41 -44.64
N GLY A 778 -29.07 41.56 -44.01
CA GLY A 778 -28.34 42.65 -44.70
C GLY A 778 -28.97 44.06 -44.87
N VAL A 779 -28.40 45.05 -44.16
CA VAL A 779 -28.12 46.46 -44.58
C VAL A 779 -29.27 47.50 -44.79
N SER A 780 -29.02 48.73 -44.30
CA SER A 780 -29.59 50.07 -44.63
C SER A 780 -31.11 50.40 -44.59
N GLN A 781 -31.45 51.29 -43.63
CA GLN A 781 -32.22 52.56 -43.77
C GLN A 781 -33.46 52.72 -44.70
N VAL A 782 -34.57 53.11 -44.05
CA VAL A 782 -35.52 54.22 -44.40
C VAL A 782 -36.71 53.98 -45.38
N ASN A 783 -37.92 54.03 -44.79
CA ASN A 783 -39.27 54.46 -45.29
C ASN A 783 -39.91 53.90 -46.59
N GLY A 784 -41.19 53.45 -46.52
CA GLY A 784 -42.07 53.44 -47.72
C GLY A 784 -43.37 52.61 -47.76
N CYS A 785 -44.42 52.96 -47.00
CA CYS A 785 -45.88 52.89 -47.34
C CYS A 785 -46.57 51.72 -48.15
N ILE A 786 -47.70 51.23 -47.58
CA ILE A 786 -49.07 51.10 -48.18
C ILE A 786 -49.68 49.75 -48.72
N LYS A 787 -50.75 49.30 -48.01
CA LYS A 787 -52.07 48.66 -48.39
C LYS A 787 -52.26 47.19 -48.93
N GLU A 788 -53.26 46.52 -48.29
CA GLU A 788 -54.38 45.65 -48.81
C GLU A 788 -54.10 44.28 -49.51
N SER A 789 -54.97 43.23 -49.47
CA SER A 789 -56.30 42.98 -48.83
C SER A 789 -56.75 41.47 -48.75
N GLU A 790 -57.54 41.12 -47.71
CA GLU A 790 -58.74 40.23 -47.66
C GLU A 790 -58.78 38.65 -47.79
N ASP A 791 -59.78 38.09 -47.07
CA ASP A 791 -60.58 36.83 -47.21
C ASP A 791 -60.29 35.45 -46.52
N GLN A 792 -61.35 34.60 -46.44
CA GLN A 792 -61.73 33.66 -45.33
C GLN A 792 -62.15 32.19 -45.78
N PRO A 793 -63.04 31.38 -45.09
CA PRO A 793 -62.78 30.47 -43.93
C PRO A 793 -63.41 29.01 -44.03
N SER A 794 -63.71 28.36 -42.87
CA SER A 794 -64.51 27.10 -42.57
C SER A 794 -63.74 25.74 -42.64
N GLU A 795 -64.01 24.63 -41.90
CA GLU A 795 -64.75 24.22 -40.65
C GLU A 795 -64.34 22.72 -40.28
N SER A 796 -64.73 21.93 -39.24
CA SER A 796 -65.67 21.94 -38.06
C SER A 796 -65.20 20.99 -36.90
N GLU A 797 -66.07 20.62 -35.93
CA GLU A 797 -65.90 19.60 -34.83
C GLU A 797 -66.89 18.37 -35.00
N PRO A 798 -67.25 17.43 -34.05
CA PRO A 798 -66.90 17.20 -32.61
C PRO A 798 -66.81 15.72 -32.04
N ASP A 799 -66.64 15.57 -30.71
CA ASP A 799 -67.05 14.46 -29.77
C ASP A 799 -66.38 13.05 -29.84
N LEU A 800 -66.39 12.13 -28.84
CA LEU A 800 -67.07 11.96 -27.51
C LEU A 800 -66.21 11.10 -26.51
N ALA A 801 -66.74 10.57 -25.38
CA ALA A 801 -65.96 10.01 -24.22
C ALA A 801 -66.50 8.68 -23.56
N SER A 802 -65.89 8.26 -22.43
CA SER A 802 -66.12 7.05 -21.53
C SER A 802 -65.24 5.80 -21.82
N THR A 803 -64.98 4.80 -20.93
CA THR A 803 -65.39 4.42 -19.54
C THR A 803 -64.23 3.64 -18.83
N ALA A 804 -64.33 3.23 -17.55
CA ALA A 804 -63.29 2.47 -16.80
C ALA A 804 -63.82 1.23 -16.01
N GLN A 805 -62.95 0.25 -15.71
CA GLN A 805 -63.19 -0.86 -14.76
C GLN A 805 -61.87 -1.49 -14.21
N GLN A 806 -61.94 -2.40 -13.22
CA GLN A 806 -60.84 -2.69 -12.26
C GLN A 806 -60.32 -4.14 -12.21
N ASN A 807 -59.02 -4.31 -11.93
CA ASN A 807 -58.38 -5.40 -11.15
C ASN A 807 -56.85 -5.10 -11.00
N GLY A 808 -56.07 -5.73 -10.10
CA GLY A 808 -56.42 -6.63 -8.99
C GLY A 808 -55.20 -7.43 -8.45
N HIS A 809 -54.83 -7.22 -7.18
CA HIS A 809 -53.64 -7.76 -6.46
C HIS A 809 -52.26 -7.27 -6.98
N GLY A 810 -51.23 -7.08 -6.16
CA GLY A 810 -51.14 -7.06 -4.69
C GLY A 810 -49.75 -6.57 -4.22
N ASP A 811 -49.68 -5.76 -3.16
CA ASP A 811 -48.47 -4.97 -2.81
C ASP A 811 -47.41 -5.73 -2.01
N SER A 812 -46.14 -5.64 -2.45
CA SER A 812 -44.96 -5.87 -1.60
C SER A 812 -43.67 -5.17 -2.10
N ASP A 813 -43.74 -3.89 -2.49
CA ASP A 813 -42.56 -3.12 -2.93
C ASP A 813 -42.60 -1.66 -2.48
N SER A 814 -41.58 -1.19 -1.73
CA SER A 814 -41.47 0.23 -1.33
C SER A 814 -40.08 0.70 -0.86
N TYR A 815 -39.07 0.62 -1.74
CA TYR A 815 -37.89 1.49 -1.63
C TYR A 815 -37.80 2.39 -2.87
N ARG A 816 -37.74 3.71 -2.68
CA ARG A 816 -37.71 4.69 -3.77
C ARG A 816 -36.35 5.39 -3.89
N HIS A 817 -35.95 5.61 -5.13
CA HIS A 817 -34.64 6.11 -5.54
C HIS A 817 -34.33 7.54 -5.09
N ILE A 818 -33.04 7.87 -5.09
CA ILE A 818 -32.52 9.24 -5.10
C ILE A 818 -31.86 9.44 -6.47
N ASN A 819 -32.26 10.46 -7.23
CA ASN A 819 -31.74 10.69 -8.58
C ASN A 819 -30.28 11.16 -8.57
N GLY A 820 -29.41 10.47 -9.30
CA GLY A 820 -28.02 10.89 -9.50
C GLY A 820 -27.90 11.99 -10.56
N SER A 821 -27.41 13.18 -10.18
CA SER A 821 -26.85 14.20 -11.11
C SER A 821 -26.13 15.35 -10.38
N GLU A 822 -25.18 15.04 -9.48
CA GLU A 822 -24.21 16.02 -8.98
C GLU A 822 -22.79 15.42 -8.94
N SER A 823 -21.77 16.27 -9.08
CA SER A 823 -20.41 15.87 -9.51
C SER A 823 -19.61 15.08 -8.48
N CYS A 824 -18.72 14.19 -8.98
CA CYS A 824 -17.82 13.34 -8.19
C CYS A 824 -16.68 14.13 -7.49
N ALA A 825 -17.02 14.94 -6.49
CA ALA A 825 -16.07 15.68 -5.65
C ALA A 825 -16.72 16.18 -4.33
N ALA A 826 -16.71 15.38 -3.26
CA ALA A 826 -16.97 15.86 -1.90
C ALA A 826 -16.30 15.00 -0.82
N TYR A 827 -15.48 15.64 0.02
CA TYR A 827 -14.78 15.04 1.16
C TYR A 827 -15.74 14.70 2.32
N GLU A 828 -15.38 13.65 3.07
CA GLU A 828 -15.82 13.32 4.44
C GLU A 828 -17.35 13.35 4.71
N CYS A 829 -17.95 12.15 4.87
CA CYS A 829 -19.39 11.90 5.07
C CYS A 829 -20.06 12.52 6.32
N LEU A 830 -19.42 13.47 7.01
CA LEU A 830 -19.99 14.26 8.10
C LEU A 830 -20.14 15.75 7.75
N ASN A 831 -19.57 16.22 6.63
CA ASN A 831 -19.71 17.60 6.14
C ASN A 831 -20.93 17.79 5.20
N ALA A 832 -21.63 16.70 4.87
CA ALA A 832 -22.88 16.75 4.10
C ALA A 832 -24.03 17.39 4.91
N LYS A 833 -25.00 18.01 4.22
CA LYS A 833 -26.08 18.82 4.85
C LYS A 833 -27.16 18.01 5.59
N GLU A 834 -26.98 16.70 5.70
CA GLU A 834 -27.97 15.74 6.22
C GLU A 834 -27.73 15.37 7.68
N ALA A 835 -28.66 14.61 8.29
CA ALA A 835 -28.49 14.10 9.64
C ALA A 835 -27.72 12.77 9.61
N PRO A 836 -26.61 12.61 10.37
CA PRO A 836 -25.81 11.39 10.33
C PRO A 836 -26.57 10.21 10.92
N CYS A 837 -26.50 9.06 10.25
CA CYS A 837 -27.10 7.80 10.69
C CYS A 837 -26.20 7.04 11.70
N VAL A 838 -26.74 5.98 12.32
CA VAL A 838 -26.03 5.19 13.35
C VAL A 838 -24.71 4.62 12.80
N GLY A 839 -24.74 4.03 11.61
CA GLY A 839 -23.56 3.45 10.96
C GLY A 839 -22.48 4.47 10.66
N THR A 840 -22.84 5.66 10.15
CA THR A 840 -21.88 6.74 9.92
C THR A 840 -21.25 7.25 11.23
N LEU A 841 -22.03 7.40 12.30
CA LEU A 841 -21.49 7.81 13.61
C LEU A 841 -20.51 6.77 14.17
N VAL A 842 -20.87 5.49 14.10
CA VAL A 842 -20.03 4.39 14.63
C VAL A 842 -18.74 4.23 13.81
N VAL A 843 -18.84 4.15 12.48
CA VAL A 843 -17.66 3.97 11.60
C VAL A 843 -16.75 5.20 11.63
N SER A 844 -17.30 6.41 11.63
CA SER A 844 -16.49 7.63 11.76
C SER A 844 -15.84 7.75 13.13
N PHE A 845 -16.47 7.27 14.22
CA PHE A 845 -15.83 7.20 15.53
C PHE A 845 -14.61 6.27 15.54
N LEU A 846 -14.71 5.10 14.88
CA LEU A 846 -13.57 4.18 14.73
C LEU A 846 -12.43 4.84 13.93
N ARG A 847 -12.71 5.39 12.74
CA ARG A 847 -11.70 6.06 11.91
C ARG A 847 -11.09 7.28 12.62
N TRP A 848 -11.89 8.06 13.35
CA TRP A 848 -11.40 9.16 14.19
C TRP A 848 -10.46 8.65 15.29
N CYS A 849 -10.82 7.59 16.02
CA CYS A 849 -9.95 6.98 17.04
C CYS A 849 -8.61 6.46 16.48
N LEU A 850 -8.54 6.12 15.19
CA LEU A 850 -7.29 5.76 14.50
C LEU A 850 -6.49 6.98 14.06
N LYS A 851 -7.14 8.06 13.62
CA LYS A 851 -6.49 9.35 13.33
C LYS A 851 -6.02 10.07 14.60
N GLN A 852 -6.62 9.81 15.78
CA GLN A 852 -6.23 10.45 17.05
C GLN A 852 -4.92 9.91 17.63
N HIS A 853 -3.81 10.60 17.33
CA HIS A 853 -2.47 10.22 17.80
C HIS A 853 -2.37 10.12 19.33
N LYS A 854 -3.02 11.03 20.07
CA LYS A 854 -3.16 10.98 21.54
C LYS A 854 -4.47 11.64 21.97
N LEU A 855 -5.44 10.84 22.43
CA LEU A 855 -6.63 11.39 23.11
C LEU A 855 -6.21 12.31 24.27
N PRO A 856 -6.84 13.49 24.45
CA PRO A 856 -6.45 14.45 25.46
C PRO A 856 -6.43 13.88 26.87
N ARG A 857 -5.41 14.27 27.66
CA ARG A 857 -5.26 13.90 29.06
C ARG A 857 -6.19 14.72 29.97
N LYS A 858 -7.51 14.66 29.69
CA LYS A 858 -8.55 15.20 30.57
C LYS A 858 -8.58 14.38 31.88
N ALA A 859 -8.91 15.03 32.99
CA ALA A 859 -9.16 14.34 34.25
C ALA A 859 -10.45 13.49 34.14
N CYS A 860 -10.53 12.39 34.88
CA CYS A 860 -11.78 11.62 34.98
C CYS A 860 -12.86 12.47 35.67
N PRO A 861 -14.02 12.78 35.04
CA PRO A 861 -15.01 13.68 35.61
C PRO A 861 -15.53 13.25 36.99
N ALA A 862 -15.63 11.94 37.22
CA ALA A 862 -16.10 11.34 38.47
C ALA A 862 -14.98 10.96 39.45
N GLY A 863 -13.70 11.22 39.13
CA GLY A 863 -12.54 10.81 39.93
C GLY A 863 -12.27 9.29 40.01
N ALA A 864 -13.20 8.44 39.56
CA ALA A 864 -13.20 6.99 39.74
C ALA A 864 -12.01 6.24 39.05
N CYS A 865 -11.34 6.85 38.07
CA CYS A 865 -10.16 6.29 37.42
C CYS A 865 -8.89 6.60 38.24
N ALA A 866 -8.57 5.76 39.23
CA ALA A 866 -7.46 5.99 40.16
C ALA A 866 -6.07 6.05 39.48
N GLY A 867 -5.29 7.08 39.83
CA GLY A 867 -3.86 7.15 39.54
C GLY A 867 -3.44 7.85 38.25
N GLY A 868 -4.18 8.86 37.78
CA GLY A 868 -3.70 9.78 36.72
C GLY A 868 -4.68 10.07 35.57
N GLY A 869 -5.93 9.60 35.63
CA GLY A 869 -6.89 9.81 34.55
C GLY A 869 -6.57 9.02 33.28
N TYR A 870 -6.84 9.59 32.11
CA TYR A 870 -6.78 8.90 30.80
C TYR A 870 -5.41 8.27 30.45
N SER A 871 -4.31 8.77 31.00
CA SER A 871 -2.95 8.51 30.50
C SER A 871 -2.50 7.05 30.49
N GLY A 872 -3.14 6.17 31.28
CA GLY A 872 -2.72 4.78 31.44
C GLY A 872 -3.20 3.80 30.35
N GLN A 873 -4.29 4.09 29.63
CA GLN A 873 -4.87 3.15 28.64
C GLN A 873 -5.19 3.76 27.27
N THR A 874 -5.04 5.06 27.06
CA THR A 874 -5.30 5.68 25.74
C THR A 874 -4.50 5.07 24.59
N HIS A 875 -3.31 4.55 24.84
CA HIS A 875 -2.51 3.82 23.84
C HIS A 875 -3.17 2.51 23.35
N ARG A 876 -4.11 1.93 24.11
CA ARG A 876 -4.80 0.68 23.73
C ARG A 876 -5.99 0.92 22.80
N LEU A 877 -6.64 2.08 22.88
CA LEU A 877 -7.85 2.34 22.10
C LEU A 877 -7.56 2.31 20.59
N PRO A 878 -6.54 2.99 20.02
CA PRO A 878 -6.23 2.88 18.60
C PRO A 878 -5.92 1.44 18.17
N MET A 879 -5.20 0.67 18.99
CA MET A 879 -4.85 -0.73 18.69
C MET A 879 -6.07 -1.67 18.65
N VAL A 880 -6.98 -1.54 19.63
CA VAL A 880 -8.23 -2.32 19.66
C VAL A 880 -9.19 -1.85 18.56
N THR A 881 -9.23 -0.54 18.28
CA THR A 881 -9.98 0.04 17.16
C THR A 881 -9.48 -0.49 15.83
N LEU A 882 -8.16 -0.58 15.62
CA LEU A 882 -7.56 -1.04 14.37
C LEU A 882 -7.94 -2.49 14.11
N LYS A 883 -7.80 -3.34 15.13
CA LYS A 883 -8.22 -4.74 15.09
C LYS A 883 -9.70 -4.87 14.73
N ALA A 884 -10.58 -4.14 15.43
CA ALA A 884 -12.03 -4.21 15.19
C ALA A 884 -12.42 -3.66 13.81
N TYR A 885 -11.84 -2.54 13.38
CA TYR A 885 -12.13 -1.89 12.11
C TYR A 885 -11.61 -2.70 10.92
N SER A 886 -10.37 -3.21 10.97
CA SER A 886 -9.83 -4.07 9.91
C SER A 886 -10.52 -5.44 9.86
N SER A 887 -10.94 -6.02 10.99
CA SER A 887 -11.81 -7.22 10.95
C SER A 887 -13.15 -6.91 10.29
N LEU A 888 -13.85 -5.85 10.74
CA LEU A 888 -15.13 -5.37 10.17
C LEU A 888 -15.02 -5.05 8.67
N ALA A 889 -13.93 -4.42 8.23
CA ALA A 889 -13.71 -4.06 6.84
C ALA A 889 -13.44 -5.27 5.93
N VAL A 890 -12.81 -6.33 6.47
CA VAL A 890 -12.49 -7.54 5.71
C VAL A 890 -13.67 -8.52 5.63
N SER A 891 -14.35 -8.78 6.75
CA SER A 891 -15.54 -9.67 6.78
C SER A 891 -16.82 -9.01 6.29
N LEU A 892 -16.89 -7.67 6.35
CA LEU A 892 -18.14 -6.91 6.26
C LEU A 892 -19.19 -7.37 7.30
N ASP A 893 -18.75 -7.82 8.48
CA ASP A 893 -19.63 -8.32 9.54
C ASP A 893 -19.66 -7.37 10.77
N PRO A 894 -20.82 -6.75 11.09
CA PRO A 894 -21.00 -5.96 12.30
C PRO A 894 -20.70 -6.69 13.62
N CYS A 895 -20.58 -8.03 13.63
CA CYS A 895 -20.24 -8.83 14.82
C CYS A 895 -18.97 -8.37 15.56
N HIS A 896 -18.01 -7.81 14.84
CA HIS A 896 -16.75 -7.33 15.41
C HIS A 896 -16.95 -6.12 16.35
N LEU A 897 -18.13 -5.50 16.31
CA LEU A 897 -18.62 -4.47 17.25
C LEU A 897 -19.49 -5.06 18.38
N SER A 898 -19.35 -6.36 18.65
CA SER A 898 -20.12 -7.12 19.65
C SER A 898 -21.63 -7.10 19.41
N LEU A 899 -22.01 -7.19 18.13
CA LEU A 899 -23.40 -7.29 17.66
C LEU A 899 -23.73 -8.77 17.36
N PRO A 900 -24.97 -9.23 17.61
CA PRO A 900 -25.46 -10.52 17.14
C PRO A 900 -25.16 -10.81 15.66
N CYS A 901 -24.87 -12.07 15.37
CA CYS A 901 -24.40 -12.58 14.09
C CYS A 901 -24.74 -14.07 13.96
N ASP A 902 -24.85 -14.58 12.74
CA ASP A 902 -25.00 -16.02 12.49
C ASP A 902 -23.65 -16.75 12.70
N PRO A 903 -23.57 -17.75 13.61
CA PRO A 903 -22.34 -18.51 13.85
C PRO A 903 -21.73 -19.18 12.62
N ALA A 904 -22.52 -19.49 11.58
CA ALA A 904 -22.04 -20.12 10.34
C ALA A 904 -20.94 -19.30 9.65
N TYR A 905 -21.02 -17.96 9.71
CA TYR A 905 -19.99 -17.08 9.16
C TYR A 905 -18.66 -17.15 9.95
N HIS A 906 -18.66 -17.73 11.16
CA HIS A 906 -17.53 -17.69 12.11
C HIS A 906 -16.80 -19.01 12.35
N GLU A 907 -17.26 -20.14 11.79
CA GLU A 907 -16.54 -21.41 11.93
C GLU A 907 -15.10 -21.29 11.40
N PRO A 908 -14.05 -21.52 12.20
CA PRO A 908 -12.69 -21.24 11.73
C PRO A 908 -12.12 -22.37 10.86
N HIS A 909 -12.25 -22.25 9.54
CA HIS A 909 -11.38 -22.95 8.58
C HIS A 909 -9.95 -22.41 8.70
N GLN A 910 -9.24 -22.90 9.71
CA GLN A 910 -7.80 -22.95 9.76
C GLN A 910 -7.45 -24.35 10.26
N ASP A 911 -6.62 -25.03 9.49
CA ASP A 911 -6.11 -26.35 9.84
C ASP A 911 -5.34 -26.30 11.15
N ILE A 912 -5.35 -27.44 11.83
CA ILE A 912 -4.55 -27.68 13.02
C ILE A 912 -3.17 -28.12 12.52
N ILE A 913 -2.20 -27.23 12.61
CA ILE A 913 -0.82 -27.50 12.22
C ILE A 913 0.04 -27.82 13.44
N GLU A 914 1.02 -28.70 13.27
CA GLU A 914 2.19 -28.78 14.16
C GLU A 914 3.26 -27.84 13.58
N ARG A 915 3.77 -26.89 14.40
CA ARG A 915 4.75 -25.89 13.93
C ARG A 915 6.18 -26.29 14.32
N ASP A 916 7.13 -25.98 13.42
CA ASP A 916 8.58 -26.02 13.63
C ASP A 916 8.99 -25.62 15.07
N PRO A 917 9.83 -26.41 15.77
CA PRO A 917 10.17 -26.12 17.17
C PRO A 917 10.90 -24.79 17.37
N VAL A 918 10.28 -23.89 18.12
CA VAL A 918 10.74 -22.51 18.36
C VAL A 918 11.69 -22.47 19.57
N ARG A 919 12.85 -21.84 19.42
CA ARG A 919 13.82 -21.61 20.51
C ARG A 919 13.62 -20.24 21.14
N ILE A 920 13.23 -20.21 22.41
CA ILE A 920 12.93 -18.98 23.16
C ILE A 920 13.91 -18.84 24.34
N GLN A 921 14.57 -17.69 24.45
CA GLN A 921 15.45 -17.37 25.57
C GLN A 921 14.64 -17.18 26.86
N ILE A 922 15.08 -17.79 27.97
CA ILE A 922 14.46 -17.58 29.28
C ILE A 922 15.31 -16.63 30.13
N ALA A 923 15.19 -15.33 29.85
CA ALA A 923 15.89 -14.29 30.61
C ALA A 923 15.37 -14.08 32.05
N ASN A 924 14.35 -14.82 32.50
CA ASN A 924 13.77 -14.71 33.84
C ASN A 924 14.00 -16.00 34.68
N PRO A 925 14.86 -15.97 35.71
CA PRO A 925 15.16 -17.13 36.56
C PRO A 925 13.93 -17.75 37.25
N ALA A 926 12.88 -16.98 37.52
CA ALA A 926 11.64 -17.51 38.09
C ALA A 926 10.90 -18.44 37.11
N MET A 927 11.02 -18.20 35.80
CA MET A 927 10.48 -19.08 34.76
C MET A 927 11.28 -20.39 34.68
N HIS A 928 12.61 -20.31 34.77
CA HIS A 928 13.48 -21.50 34.85
C HIS A 928 13.12 -22.40 36.04
N LYS A 929 12.83 -21.81 37.21
CA LYS A 929 12.35 -22.57 38.37
C LYS A 929 10.99 -23.23 38.11
N LYS A 930 10.01 -22.50 37.57
CA LYS A 930 8.67 -23.05 37.26
C LYS A 930 8.70 -24.21 36.27
N LEU A 931 9.51 -24.09 35.21
CA LEU A 931 9.74 -25.15 34.23
C LEU A 931 10.68 -26.27 34.75
N LYS A 932 11.22 -26.16 35.96
CA LYS A 932 11.89 -27.25 36.68
C LYS A 932 10.92 -28.00 37.59
N ASP A 933 10.18 -27.24 38.38
CA ASP A 933 9.44 -27.77 39.52
C ASP A 933 8.01 -28.23 39.12
N ASN A 934 7.36 -27.52 38.18
CA ASN A 934 5.93 -27.66 37.87
C ASN A 934 5.64 -27.75 36.34
N LEU A 935 6.48 -28.44 35.55
CA LEU A 935 6.44 -28.40 34.08
C LEU A 935 5.04 -28.66 33.47
N ASP A 936 4.34 -29.71 33.91
CA ASP A 936 3.04 -30.08 33.32
C ASP A 936 1.90 -29.14 33.73
N GLU A 937 1.97 -28.52 34.92
CA GLU A 937 1.05 -27.45 35.30
C GLU A 937 1.25 -26.22 34.39
N VAL A 938 2.50 -25.86 34.10
CA VAL A 938 2.81 -24.75 33.18
C VAL A 938 2.30 -25.04 31.77
N ARG A 939 2.46 -26.28 31.28
CA ARG A 939 1.88 -26.70 29.98
C ARG A 939 0.35 -26.55 29.98
N GLN A 940 -0.35 -27.10 30.99
CA GLN A 940 -1.81 -27.00 31.08
C GLN A 940 -2.31 -25.55 31.15
N LEU A 941 -1.63 -24.66 31.90
CA LEU A 941 -1.97 -23.24 31.95
C LEU A 941 -1.76 -22.57 30.58
N LEU A 942 -0.63 -22.83 29.91
CA LEU A 942 -0.33 -22.28 28.58
C LEU A 942 -1.33 -22.75 27.51
N MET A 943 -1.70 -24.04 27.49
CA MET A 943 -2.76 -24.58 26.61
C MET A 943 -4.10 -23.90 26.89
N ARG A 944 -4.49 -23.80 28.17
CA ARG A 944 -5.75 -23.17 28.58
C ARG A 944 -5.84 -21.70 28.18
N TRP A 945 -4.73 -20.96 28.28
CA TRP A 945 -4.68 -19.53 27.96
C TRP A 945 -4.56 -19.26 26.46
N SER A 946 -3.71 -19.99 25.74
CA SER A 946 -3.49 -19.78 24.30
C SER A 946 -4.52 -20.43 23.39
N GLY A 947 -5.11 -21.54 23.84
CA GLY A 947 -6.04 -22.37 23.07
C GLY A 947 -5.39 -23.41 22.16
N VAL A 948 -4.06 -23.59 22.18
CA VAL A 948 -3.40 -24.70 21.45
C VAL A 948 -3.87 -26.07 21.95
N GLN A 949 -3.79 -27.09 21.10
CA GLN A 949 -4.19 -28.47 21.41
C GLN A 949 -3.11 -29.28 22.12
N ASP A 950 -1.84 -29.00 21.84
CA ASP A 950 -0.68 -29.52 22.60
C ASP A 950 0.44 -28.47 22.70
N VAL A 951 1.25 -28.55 23.74
CA VAL A 951 2.51 -27.80 23.87
C VAL A 951 3.60 -28.64 24.56
N GLN A 952 4.61 -29.00 23.79
CA GLN A 952 5.79 -29.68 24.28
C GLN A 952 6.89 -28.66 24.52
N ILE A 953 7.35 -28.59 25.76
CA ILE A 953 8.44 -27.73 26.20
C ILE A 953 9.61 -28.61 26.62
N GLN A 954 10.75 -28.45 25.96
CA GLN A 954 12.04 -29.06 26.31
C GLN A 954 13.01 -27.96 26.75
N ARG A 955 13.76 -28.18 27.82
CA ARG A 955 14.73 -27.20 28.36
C ARG A 955 16.15 -27.51 27.91
N GLN A 956 16.92 -26.45 27.69
CA GLN A 956 18.34 -26.51 27.34
C GLN A 956 19.10 -25.57 28.30
N ASP A 957 19.65 -26.16 29.37
CA ASP A 957 20.30 -25.45 30.48
C ASP A 957 21.81 -25.23 30.22
N GLU A 958 22.16 -24.63 29.07
CA GLU A 958 23.56 -24.38 28.66
C GLU A 958 24.11 -23.03 29.17
N SER A 959 24.45 -22.97 30.46
CA SER A 959 25.15 -21.81 31.08
C SER A 959 24.44 -20.45 30.89
N GLU A 960 25.10 -19.42 30.33
CA GLU A 960 24.57 -18.04 30.23
C GLU A 960 23.48 -17.86 29.16
N ASP A 961 23.36 -18.78 28.20
CA ASP A 961 22.45 -18.70 27.04
C ASP A 961 21.17 -19.56 27.19
N SER A 962 20.74 -19.85 28.42
CA SER A 962 19.71 -20.85 28.72
C SER A 962 18.33 -20.59 28.07
N TYR A 963 17.77 -21.63 27.45
CA TYR A 963 16.60 -21.52 26.56
C TYR A 963 15.64 -22.73 26.66
N ILE A 964 14.45 -22.58 26.06
CA ILE A 964 13.54 -23.68 25.76
C ILE A 964 13.37 -23.88 24.26
N VAL A 965 13.20 -25.15 23.87
CA VAL A 965 12.61 -25.55 22.60
C VAL A 965 11.12 -25.81 22.85
N VAL A 966 10.26 -25.20 22.03
CA VAL A 966 8.80 -25.29 22.15
C VAL A 966 8.23 -25.80 20.83
N THR A 967 7.59 -26.96 20.87
CA THR A 967 6.74 -27.48 19.80
C THR A 967 5.29 -27.33 20.23
N SER A 968 4.38 -26.99 19.32
CA SER A 968 2.96 -26.82 19.64
C SER A 968 2.06 -27.08 18.45
N THR A 969 0.89 -27.64 18.73
CA THR A 969 -0.09 -28.06 17.73
C THR A 969 -1.39 -27.28 17.89
N GLY A 970 -1.87 -26.66 16.82
CA GLY A 970 -3.03 -25.75 16.86
C GLY A 970 -3.15 -24.90 15.60
N ARG A 971 -4.02 -23.89 15.64
CA ARG A 971 -4.14 -22.89 14.57
C ARG A 971 -3.04 -21.83 14.69
N ASP A 972 -2.61 -21.23 13.58
CA ASP A 972 -1.54 -20.21 13.52
C ASP A 972 -1.61 -19.15 14.63
N TRP A 973 -2.80 -18.59 14.88
CA TRP A 973 -2.97 -17.55 15.89
C TRP A 973 -2.83 -18.07 17.32
N GLN A 974 -3.16 -19.33 17.58
CA GLN A 974 -3.02 -19.97 18.90
C GLN A 974 -1.53 -20.18 19.21
N ILE A 975 -0.80 -20.69 18.22
CA ILE A 975 0.64 -20.93 18.29
C ILE A 975 1.40 -19.59 18.42
N TRP A 976 1.03 -18.57 17.64
CA TRP A 976 1.62 -17.24 17.79
C TRP A 976 1.28 -16.56 19.12
N PHE A 977 0.05 -16.70 19.63
CA PHE A 977 -0.32 -16.13 20.93
C PHE A 977 0.37 -16.87 22.09
N LEU A 978 0.61 -18.19 21.96
CA LEU A 978 1.50 -18.96 22.83
C LEU A 978 2.94 -18.43 22.81
N GLU A 979 3.50 -18.17 21.63
CA GLU A 979 4.82 -17.52 21.48
C GLU A 979 4.85 -16.12 22.12
N GLU A 980 3.82 -15.30 21.88
CA GLU A 980 3.70 -13.97 22.48
C GLU A 980 3.66 -14.06 24.01
N LEU A 981 2.94 -15.03 24.58
CA LEU A 981 2.88 -15.30 26.03
C LEU A 981 4.24 -15.76 26.60
N LEU A 982 4.91 -16.71 25.95
CA LEU A 982 6.22 -17.24 26.36
C LEU A 982 7.31 -16.16 26.36
N LEU A 983 7.18 -15.16 25.48
CA LEU A 983 8.06 -13.99 25.39
C LEU A 983 7.80 -12.91 26.47
N GLN A 984 6.81 -13.07 27.37
CA GLN A 984 6.48 -12.06 28.38
C GLN A 984 7.33 -12.17 29.64
N ARG A 985 7.98 -11.05 30.01
CA ARG A 985 8.78 -10.95 31.25
C ARG A 985 7.98 -11.25 32.53
N TRP A 986 6.66 -11.03 32.51
CA TRP A 986 5.72 -11.22 33.63
C TRP A 986 5.07 -12.61 33.70
N LEU A 987 5.31 -13.50 32.72
CA LEU A 987 4.68 -14.82 32.65
C LEU A 987 4.84 -15.65 33.94
N PRO A 988 5.99 -15.65 34.64
CA PRO A 988 6.15 -16.38 35.90
C PRO A 988 5.12 -16.00 36.97
N GLN A 989 4.87 -14.70 37.15
CA GLN A 989 3.93 -14.20 38.15
C GLN A 989 2.47 -14.48 37.75
N ALA A 990 2.16 -14.49 36.45
CA ALA A 990 0.85 -14.96 35.98
C ALA A 990 0.63 -16.46 36.27
N ILE A 991 1.69 -17.28 36.17
CA ILE A 991 1.64 -18.71 36.54
C ILE A 991 1.36 -18.88 38.04
N ASP A 992 1.94 -18.06 38.94
CA ASP A 992 1.60 -18.09 40.37
C ASP A 992 0.12 -17.75 40.63
N CYS A 993 -0.43 -16.81 39.86
CA CYS A 993 -1.83 -16.40 39.97
C CYS A 993 -2.81 -17.47 39.44
N ARG A 994 -2.36 -18.39 38.56
CA ARG A 994 -3.15 -19.38 37.78
C ARG A 994 -4.24 -18.79 36.87
N ASP A 995 -4.56 -17.51 36.99
CA ASP A 995 -5.45 -16.74 36.13
C ASP A 995 -4.69 -15.53 35.57
N VAL A 996 -4.33 -15.61 34.28
CA VAL A 996 -3.62 -14.54 33.57
C VAL A 996 -4.46 -13.26 33.42
N LEU A 997 -5.80 -13.32 33.35
CA LEU A 997 -6.63 -12.11 33.31
C LEU A 997 -6.68 -11.43 34.67
N ARG A 998 -6.79 -12.20 35.75
CA ARG A 998 -6.74 -11.67 37.11
C ARG A 998 -5.39 -11.01 37.38
N PHE A 999 -4.30 -11.72 37.13
CA PHE A 999 -2.93 -11.16 37.18
C PHE A 999 -2.82 -9.88 36.34
N LEU A 1000 -3.35 -9.95 35.10
CA LEU A 1000 -3.52 -8.85 34.15
C LEU A 1000 -4.05 -7.56 34.81
N LYS A 1001 -5.23 -7.70 35.40
CA LYS A 1001 -6.02 -6.62 36.03
C LYS A 1001 -5.35 -6.11 37.30
N GLU A 1002 -4.91 -7.00 38.18
CA GLU A 1002 -4.28 -6.65 39.47
C GLU A 1002 -2.94 -5.91 39.28
N ASN A 1003 -2.11 -6.34 38.31
CA ASN A 1003 -0.75 -5.84 38.11
C ASN A 1003 -0.63 -4.76 37.02
N LYS A 1004 -1.77 -4.26 36.51
CA LYS A 1004 -1.89 -3.22 35.46
C LYS A 1004 -1.08 -3.48 34.18
N GLN A 1005 -0.71 -4.73 33.89
CA GLN A 1005 0.13 -5.06 32.74
C GLN A 1005 -0.64 -4.91 31.42
N SER A 1006 0.08 -4.88 30.30
CA SER A 1006 -0.50 -5.09 28.97
C SER A 1006 -0.96 -6.54 28.83
N VAL A 1007 -2.27 -6.75 28.66
CA VAL A 1007 -2.77 -7.98 28.03
C VAL A 1007 -2.05 -8.07 26.67
N PRO A 1008 -1.44 -9.21 26.30
CA PRO A 1008 -0.97 -9.39 24.93
C PRO A 1008 -2.17 -9.22 23.99
N LEU A 1009 -1.98 -8.62 22.82
CA LEU A 1009 -3.00 -7.86 22.05
C LEU A 1009 -4.24 -8.67 21.60
N TRP A 1010 -4.24 -9.96 21.89
CA TRP A 1010 -5.16 -10.96 21.39
C TRP A 1010 -5.98 -11.68 22.46
N GLY A 1011 -5.69 -11.44 23.74
CA GLY A 1011 -6.21 -12.26 24.84
C GLY A 1011 -7.66 -12.02 25.29
N SER A 1012 -8.22 -10.81 25.10
CA SER A 1012 -9.50 -10.35 25.71
C SER A 1012 -10.61 -11.42 25.71
N LYS A 1013 -11.19 -11.69 24.53
CA LYS A 1013 -12.36 -12.57 24.36
C LYS A 1013 -12.06 -14.06 24.60
N ASN A 1014 -10.86 -14.54 24.25
CA ASN A 1014 -10.47 -15.96 24.40
C ASN A 1014 -10.19 -16.36 25.85
N LEU A 1015 -9.71 -15.42 26.67
CA LEU A 1015 -9.45 -15.67 28.09
C LEU A 1015 -10.71 -15.47 28.94
N THR A 1016 -11.68 -14.67 28.49
CA THR A 1016 -12.98 -14.50 29.19
C THR A 1016 -14.01 -15.56 28.85
N SER A 1017 -13.78 -16.42 27.84
CA SER A 1017 -14.72 -17.50 27.50
C SER A 1017 -14.80 -18.53 28.64
N SER A 1018 -15.83 -18.40 29.50
CA SER A 1018 -16.12 -19.41 30.51
C SER A 1018 -16.43 -20.76 29.85
N SER A 1019 -16.25 -21.87 30.58
CA SER A 1019 -16.32 -23.22 30.04
C SER A 1019 -17.66 -23.60 29.39
N ALA A 1020 -18.74 -22.89 29.71
CA ALA A 1020 -20.07 -23.11 29.10
C ALA A 1020 -20.05 -22.99 27.57
N ALA A 1021 -19.30 -22.03 27.02
CA ALA A 1021 -19.22 -21.79 25.56
C ALA A 1021 -18.36 -22.84 24.80
N ARG A 1022 -17.85 -23.88 25.49
CA ARG A 1022 -17.09 -25.00 24.90
C ARG A 1022 -17.76 -26.37 25.12
N GLN A 1023 -19.04 -26.40 25.52
CA GLN A 1023 -19.79 -27.64 25.75
C GLN A 1023 -21.08 -27.75 24.92
N THR A 1024 -21.24 -26.90 23.92
CA THR A 1024 -22.30 -26.96 22.87
C THR A 1024 -21.68 -26.82 21.47
N TYR A 1025 -20.48 -27.36 21.31
CA TYR A 1025 -19.72 -27.59 20.08
C TYR A 1025 -19.06 -28.96 20.20
#